data_AF-A0A2N6A0T7-F1
#
_entry.id   AF-A0A2N6A0T7-F1
#
_cell.length_a   1.000
_cell.length_b   1.000
_cell.length_c   1.000
_cell.angle_alpha   90.00
_cell.angle_beta   90.00
_cell.angle_gamma   90.00
#
_symmetry.space_group_name_H-M   'P 1'
#
loop_
_entity.id
_entity.type
_entity.pdbx_description
1 polymer ?
#
loop_
_entity_poly.entity_id
_entity_poly.type
_entity_poly.pdbx_seq_one_letter_code
_entity_poly.pdbx_strand_id
1 'polypeptide(L)'
;MSGGTPPYTYDAGGGLSQTGDNFFENLAPTSYTFNITDDNGCPFGLPVQSNKLTVLEAAVALSIVSTTPTPVTCGGADDGEMEITVSGGQPDYTYQLVGTIQGNTHTFTTSATTHTFTGLPGDDYSITVTDDYGCTQPDPAWVITVTEPLALTINNVNVTDVTGCAGNTNGALQINAVGGTGTKFYSINGGVSYFPVGGVFNNLPAGSYNVQVRDQNGCVAVWGGNPVVIDEPDSVKIDAHNIVQPTCFGDNGTVTITAVSGGDGGPYEYSSDNGTTWQPGNVFNLPDGTYNMVARDGNNCESAPLEVVITEPTQVTHSVNITDALCNGDANGAIEVTAANGGNGTYEFAIDGAWTGIIANPHTFNGLAAGNYDIQVRDGDGCLSVETTETVNQPDPINFGTDVTTVSCNGGSDGEIEVINVTGGTAPYTYSNDGGATWQASATFSNLTAASYDIQVRDVNLCTSAVQATNVAEPGVINFTPVTNSQVTCNSGNDGEIEITNVTGGTGPFTYSNNGGTTWQASATFSNLSAGDYDMQVRDANLCVSAVQQVTITEPAAITFTPVKNQDVTCNGGSDGEVEITLAAGGTAPYTYSSDGGTSWQASATFSSLDAGTHNMQVRDVNLCLSAIIPVTVTEPDAITFTPVVNQNVSCNGGADGEVEITNVAGGTAPYEYSNDGGATWQAGATFAGLTAGDYDMQVRDVNLCTTASQQVTVTEPDAIAFNTDVTNSTCNGADDGEIQVINVTGGTPPYEYSNDGGATWQANNTFSGLAVASYNIQVRDANLCTSTIQATPITEPDPINFNTDVDNVTCNDGGDGQIEVINVTGGTAPYEYSNDGVTTWQASPIFGTLLAGSYDMQVRDANLCLSAIQATPVTEPDALAFNTNLTHVTCNGGADGIIEIINVTGGTAPYEYSIDKGTTWQAGNTFNGLTAGPYNVAVRDVNLCESDPLVVTILEPDVVDFDTDMTPVSCNGLADGEIEVINVTGGTAPYTYSNDGGATWQAGATFAGLVAGDYDIQVRDVNLCISAIQTVTVTEPDPINFATDMTPVTCNGGADGSIEVINVTGGTAPYEYSNDGGATWQASPIFGGLVAATYNMQVRDANLCTSAVVPTDVTQPDAIAFVPVVNQNVTCNGDSDGEIEITNVTGGIAPYEYSNDNGVTFQASPIFSGLSAGDCDMVVRDANLCVTASQQVTITQPDPITYDAAVNQNVTCNGGSDGIIEITNVLGG
;
A
#
# COMPACT_ATOMS: atom_id res chain seq x y z
N MET A 1 -103.35 3.86 123.87
CA MET A 1 -104.02 4.01 125.18
C MET A 1 -103.04 4.68 126.14
N SER A 2 -103.51 5.55 127.03
CA SER A 2 -102.73 6.02 128.18
C SER A 2 -103.57 5.85 129.44
N GLY A 3 -103.38 4.73 130.15
CA GLY A 3 -103.99 4.45 131.46
C GLY A 3 -104.14 2.96 131.75
N GLY A 4 -103.31 2.43 132.67
CA GLY A 4 -103.27 1.04 133.16
C GLY A 4 -101.82 0.47 133.14
N THR A 5 -101.59 -0.65 133.81
CA THR A 5 -100.23 -1.19 134.04
C THR A 5 -99.77 -2.03 132.84
N PRO A 6 -98.69 -1.65 132.12
CA PRO A 6 -98.08 -2.52 131.11
C PRO A 6 -97.47 -3.78 131.74
N PRO A 7 -97.30 -4.86 130.95
CA PRO A 7 -97.62 -4.96 129.51
C PRO A 7 -99.11 -5.21 129.20
N TYR A 8 -99.55 -4.75 128.01
CA TYR A 8 -100.89 -5.01 127.43
C TYR A 8 -100.77 -5.82 126.13
N THR A 9 -101.68 -6.78 125.93
CA THR A 9 -101.74 -7.66 124.73
C THR A 9 -102.89 -7.24 123.81
N TYR A 10 -102.64 -7.08 122.49
CA TYR A 10 -103.63 -6.78 121.44
C TYR A 10 -103.77 -7.97 120.47
N ASP A 11 -104.98 -8.52 120.23
CA ASP A 11 -105.22 -9.66 119.31
C ASP A 11 -106.36 -9.37 118.31
N ALA A 12 -106.09 -9.37 117.00
CA ALA A 12 -107.03 -9.10 115.92
C ALA A 12 -107.53 -10.35 115.14
N GLY A 13 -107.05 -11.54 115.50
CA GLY A 13 -107.32 -12.76 114.71
C GLY A 13 -106.69 -12.74 113.31
N GLY A 14 -106.40 -13.93 112.75
CA GLY A 14 -105.65 -14.04 111.48
C GLY A 14 -104.12 -13.90 111.61
N GLY A 15 -103.57 -14.05 112.81
CA GLY A 15 -102.12 -13.98 113.07
C GLY A 15 -101.60 -12.60 113.50
N LEU A 16 -102.50 -11.64 113.70
CA LEU A 16 -102.21 -10.27 114.13
C LEU A 16 -102.48 -10.12 115.63
N SER A 17 -101.60 -10.66 116.48
CA SER A 17 -101.63 -10.39 117.93
C SER A 17 -100.25 -9.97 118.42
N GLN A 18 -100.15 -8.79 119.05
CA GLN A 18 -98.91 -8.26 119.61
C GLN A 18 -99.13 -7.76 121.05
N THR A 19 -98.20 -8.09 121.93
CA THR A 19 -98.10 -7.56 123.29
C THR A 19 -96.83 -6.71 123.34
N GLY A 20 -96.94 -5.39 123.55
CA GLY A 20 -95.78 -4.51 123.77
C GLY A 20 -95.40 -3.49 122.67
N ASP A 21 -96.12 -3.40 121.54
CA ASP A 21 -96.02 -2.31 120.52
C ASP A 21 -97.38 -2.08 119.82
N ASN A 22 -97.59 -0.99 119.05
CA ASN A 22 -98.93 -0.56 118.55
C ASN A 22 -99.05 -0.27 117.02
N PHE A 23 -98.30 -0.92 116.12
CA PHE A 23 -98.28 -0.62 114.66
C PHE A 23 -98.42 -1.88 113.77
N PHE A 24 -99.27 -1.84 112.72
CA PHE A 24 -99.49 -2.92 111.72
C PHE A 24 -99.40 -2.39 110.28
N GLU A 25 -98.64 -3.07 109.38
CA GLU A 25 -98.45 -2.70 107.95
C GLU A 25 -98.87 -3.86 106.99
N ASN A 26 -99.22 -3.54 105.73
CA ASN A 26 -99.67 -4.44 104.61
C ASN A 26 -101.10 -5.07 104.68
N LEU A 27 -102.18 -4.29 104.50
CA LEU A 27 -103.58 -4.79 104.51
C LEU A 27 -104.36 -4.59 103.19
N ALA A 28 -105.10 -5.62 102.75
CA ALA A 28 -105.91 -5.66 101.51
C ALA A 28 -107.36 -5.12 101.69
N PRO A 29 -108.08 -4.75 100.60
CA PRO A 29 -109.47 -4.26 100.65
C PRO A 29 -110.48 -5.34 101.11
N THR A 30 -110.67 -5.41 102.43
CA THR A 30 -111.70 -6.17 103.16
C THR A 30 -111.80 -5.59 104.61
N SER A 31 -112.43 -6.27 105.58
CA SER A 31 -112.77 -5.73 106.91
C SER A 31 -112.13 -6.47 108.13
N TYR A 32 -111.75 -5.77 109.24
CA TYR A 32 -110.94 -6.24 110.41
C TYR A 32 -111.56 -5.96 111.83
N THR A 33 -111.14 -6.65 112.95
CA THR A 33 -111.66 -6.55 114.38
C THR A 33 -110.57 -6.87 115.50
N PHE A 34 -110.55 -6.32 116.75
CA PHE A 34 -109.47 -6.49 117.81
C PHE A 34 -109.92 -6.83 119.30
N ASN A 35 -109.04 -7.41 120.18
CA ASN A 35 -109.18 -7.78 121.63
C ASN A 35 -108.00 -7.30 122.56
N ILE A 36 -108.18 -6.98 123.89
CA ILE A 36 -107.15 -6.38 124.84
C ILE A 36 -107.15 -6.93 126.31
N THR A 37 -105.98 -7.12 127.00
CA THR A 37 -105.81 -7.56 128.44
C THR A 37 -104.63 -6.88 129.21
N ASP A 38 -104.66 -6.71 130.57
CA ASP A 38 -103.61 -6.08 131.45
C ASP A 38 -102.90 -7.02 132.50
N ASP A 39 -101.84 -6.53 133.18
CA ASP A 39 -100.86 -7.33 133.99
C ASP A 39 -101.22 -7.60 135.48
N ASN A 40 -102.30 -7.04 136.04
CA ASN A 40 -102.65 -7.22 137.48
C ASN A 40 -103.70 -8.32 137.76
N GLY A 41 -104.04 -9.16 136.78
CA GLY A 41 -104.80 -10.39 137.02
C GLY A 41 -106.20 -10.21 137.61
N CYS A 42 -106.79 -9.01 137.55
CA CYS A 42 -108.22 -8.80 137.78
C CYS A 42 -108.97 -9.00 136.44
N PRO A 43 -109.70 -10.10 136.23
CA PRO A 43 -110.40 -10.34 134.98
C PRO A 43 -111.63 -9.44 134.88
N PHE A 44 -111.64 -8.46 133.98
CA PHE A 44 -112.92 -7.88 133.53
C PHE A 44 -113.65 -8.98 132.72
N GLY A 45 -114.69 -9.53 133.34
CA GLY A 45 -115.28 -10.81 132.98
C GLY A 45 -115.85 -10.90 131.55
N LEU A 46 -115.36 -11.90 130.82
CA LEU A 46 -115.85 -12.54 129.58
C LEU A 46 -116.14 -11.62 128.36
N PRO A 47 -115.77 -12.07 127.14
CA PRO A 47 -114.91 -11.31 126.21
C PRO A 47 -115.67 -10.76 125.00
N VAL A 48 -115.45 -9.51 124.54
CA VAL A 48 -116.11 -9.03 123.29
C VAL A 48 -115.30 -7.98 122.49
N GLN A 49 -115.06 -8.30 121.22
CA GLN A 49 -114.36 -7.59 120.12
C GLN A 49 -115.02 -6.25 119.66
N SER A 50 -114.27 -5.33 119.02
CA SER A 50 -114.79 -4.02 118.52
C SER A 50 -114.65 -3.73 116.99
N ASN A 51 -115.72 -3.18 116.39
CA ASN A 51 -116.01 -2.43 115.12
C ASN A 51 -115.28 -2.71 113.77
N LYS A 52 -116.07 -2.81 112.66
CA LYS A 52 -115.74 -3.18 111.24
C LYS A 52 -115.51 -1.97 110.28
N LEU A 53 -114.56 -2.04 109.31
CA LEU A 53 -114.16 -0.98 108.33
C LEU A 53 -114.17 -1.48 106.83
N THR A 54 -114.50 -0.69 105.76
CA THR A 54 -114.71 -1.11 104.31
C THR A 54 -114.26 -0.06 103.21
N VAL A 55 -113.91 -0.43 101.94
CA VAL A 55 -113.41 0.42 100.77
C VAL A 55 -113.99 0.01 99.34
N LEU A 56 -114.23 0.90 98.30
CA LEU A 56 -114.88 0.69 96.90
C LEU A 56 -114.43 1.64 95.68
N GLU A 57 -114.83 1.39 94.37
CA GLU A 57 -114.31 1.88 92.99
C GLU A 57 -115.36 2.42 91.87
N ALA A 58 -114.96 2.97 90.65
CA ALA A 58 -115.77 3.32 89.38
C ALA A 58 -115.01 3.54 87.96
N ALA A 59 -115.68 3.51 86.75
CA ALA A 59 -115.18 3.15 85.35
C ALA A 59 -115.64 3.92 84.03
N VAL A 60 -114.84 3.93 82.90
CA VAL A 60 -115.04 3.59 81.41
C VAL A 60 -113.68 3.71 80.64
N ALA A 61 -113.32 2.81 79.69
CA ALA A 61 -111.98 2.68 79.08
C ALA A 61 -111.78 3.19 77.61
N LEU A 62 -110.54 3.61 77.28
CA LEU A 62 -110.02 4.12 75.98
C LEU A 62 -109.74 2.99 74.93
N SER A 63 -109.71 3.26 73.61
CA SER A 63 -109.42 2.27 72.52
C SER A 63 -108.93 2.91 71.18
N ILE A 64 -108.11 2.20 70.36
CA ILE A 64 -107.48 2.73 69.11
C ILE A 64 -107.47 1.74 67.91
N VAL A 65 -107.37 2.23 66.66
CA VAL A 65 -107.24 1.46 65.38
C VAL A 65 -106.31 2.19 64.37
N SER A 66 -105.50 1.46 63.59
CA SER A 66 -104.57 1.97 62.53
C SER A 66 -104.90 1.39 61.15
N THR A 67 -104.55 2.09 60.08
CA THR A 67 -104.48 1.55 58.70
C THR A 67 -103.12 0.90 58.40
N THR A 68 -103.00 0.10 57.32
CA THR A 68 -101.74 -0.52 56.89
C THR A 68 -100.77 0.54 56.33
N PRO A 69 -99.54 0.65 56.85
CA PRO A 69 -98.57 1.67 56.42
C PRO A 69 -98.06 1.46 54.99
N THR A 70 -97.68 2.56 54.32
CA THR A 70 -96.94 2.55 53.04
C THR A 70 -95.43 2.42 53.30
N PRO A 71 -94.72 1.45 52.68
CA PRO A 71 -93.28 1.25 52.88
C PRO A 71 -92.44 2.37 52.23
N VAL A 72 -91.22 2.55 52.73
CA VAL A 72 -90.28 3.57 52.23
C VAL A 72 -89.72 3.22 50.84
N THR A 73 -89.41 4.22 50.03
CA THR A 73 -89.06 4.03 48.61
C THR A 73 -87.65 3.45 48.42
N CYS A 74 -86.72 3.77 49.32
CA CYS A 74 -85.33 3.29 49.36
C CYS A 74 -84.92 2.90 50.79
N GLY A 75 -83.96 1.98 50.95
CA GLY A 75 -83.41 1.66 52.29
C GLY A 75 -82.76 2.89 52.92
N GLY A 76 -83.21 3.28 54.12
CA GLY A 76 -82.80 4.50 54.81
C GLY A 76 -83.49 5.80 54.34
N ALA A 77 -84.56 5.73 53.54
CA ALA A 77 -85.39 6.90 53.22
C ALA A 77 -86.48 7.13 54.29
N ASP A 78 -86.87 8.39 54.48
CA ASP A 78 -87.87 8.82 55.48
C ASP A 78 -89.16 9.26 54.79
N ASP A 79 -89.72 8.43 53.90
CA ASP A 79 -90.91 8.77 53.11
C ASP A 79 -92.10 7.82 53.31
N GLY A 80 -92.05 6.97 54.35
CA GLY A 80 -93.16 6.11 54.75
C GLY A 80 -94.31 6.92 55.37
N GLU A 81 -95.53 6.38 55.31
CA GLU A 81 -96.73 7.05 55.84
C GLU A 81 -97.66 6.06 56.58
N MET A 82 -98.34 6.51 57.64
CA MET A 82 -99.34 5.73 58.39
C MET A 82 -100.42 6.61 59.05
N GLU A 83 -101.64 6.11 59.24
CA GLU A 83 -102.78 6.85 59.84
C GLU A 83 -103.43 6.12 61.03
N ILE A 84 -103.74 6.87 62.11
CA ILE A 84 -104.26 6.35 63.39
C ILE A 84 -105.59 7.00 63.75
N THR A 85 -106.55 6.20 64.25
CA THR A 85 -107.90 6.60 64.69
C THR A 85 -108.22 6.13 66.12
N VAL A 86 -108.90 6.93 66.96
CA VAL A 86 -109.20 6.61 68.39
C VAL A 86 -110.69 6.69 68.74
N SER A 87 -111.15 5.91 69.73
CA SER A 87 -112.53 5.89 70.24
C SER A 87 -112.61 5.56 71.76
N GLY A 88 -113.29 6.37 72.57
CA GLY A 88 -113.36 6.25 74.05
C GLY A 88 -112.40 7.20 74.79
N GLY A 89 -112.40 7.24 76.13
CA GLY A 89 -111.60 8.20 76.93
C GLY A 89 -112.11 9.65 76.90
N GLN A 90 -111.42 10.58 77.56
CA GLN A 90 -111.75 12.01 77.58
C GLN A 90 -110.72 12.88 76.81
N PRO A 91 -111.11 13.59 75.74
CA PRO A 91 -110.20 14.48 75.01
C PRO A 91 -109.80 15.71 75.84
N ASP A 92 -108.64 16.34 75.60
CA ASP A 92 -107.73 16.14 74.45
C ASP A 92 -106.94 14.82 74.47
N TYR A 93 -106.60 14.29 73.28
CA TYR A 93 -105.80 13.07 73.14
C TYR A 93 -104.36 13.41 72.75
N THR A 94 -103.41 12.75 73.39
CA THR A 94 -101.98 12.83 73.03
C THR A 94 -101.58 11.56 72.30
N TYR A 95 -101.34 11.68 70.98
CA TYR A 95 -100.78 10.62 70.14
C TYR A 95 -99.27 10.64 70.28
N GLN A 96 -98.68 9.53 70.69
CA GLN A 96 -97.24 9.36 70.79
C GLN A 96 -96.82 8.15 69.96
N LEU A 97 -96.04 8.41 68.92
CA LEU A 97 -95.41 7.40 68.08
C LEU A 97 -93.91 7.41 68.42
N VAL A 98 -93.38 6.27 68.88
CA VAL A 98 -91.95 6.13 69.21
C VAL A 98 -91.36 5.05 68.33
N GLY A 99 -90.42 5.44 67.45
CA GLY A 99 -89.61 4.50 66.69
C GLY A 99 -88.73 3.68 67.63
N THR A 100 -88.82 2.35 67.55
CA THR A 100 -88.14 1.47 68.51
C THR A 100 -86.66 1.28 68.22
N ILE A 101 -86.19 1.57 66.99
CA ILE A 101 -84.79 1.47 66.62
C ILE A 101 -84.09 2.84 66.71
N GLN A 102 -84.70 3.93 66.22
CA GLN A 102 -84.06 5.25 66.23
C GLN A 102 -84.40 6.14 67.45
N GLY A 103 -85.41 5.78 68.25
CA GLY A 103 -85.83 6.55 69.43
C GLY A 103 -86.56 7.87 69.11
N ASN A 104 -86.80 8.15 67.83
CA ASN A 104 -87.51 9.34 67.37
C ASN A 104 -88.96 9.29 67.88
N THR A 105 -89.33 10.31 68.66
CA THR A 105 -90.65 10.41 69.28
C THR A 105 -91.45 11.51 68.59
N HIS A 106 -92.55 11.13 67.95
CA HIS A 106 -93.52 12.05 67.37
C HIS A 106 -94.71 12.15 68.34
N THR A 107 -94.83 13.27 69.04
CA THR A 107 -95.94 13.55 69.94
C THR A 107 -96.84 14.63 69.36
N PHE A 108 -98.13 14.36 69.29
CA PHE A 108 -99.14 15.30 68.80
C PHE A 108 -100.37 15.26 69.71
N THR A 109 -100.69 16.38 70.37
CA THR A 109 -101.88 16.52 71.21
C THR A 109 -102.98 17.24 70.45
N THR A 110 -104.16 16.64 70.37
CA THR A 110 -105.29 17.20 69.65
C THR A 110 -106.62 16.66 70.19
N SER A 111 -107.69 17.45 70.07
CA SER A 111 -109.05 16.99 70.29
C SER A 111 -109.58 16.12 69.13
N ALA A 112 -108.84 16.06 68.01
CA ALA A 112 -109.22 15.29 66.83
C ALA A 112 -109.05 13.78 67.08
N THR A 113 -109.95 12.97 66.53
CA THR A 113 -109.95 11.51 66.74
C THR A 113 -109.10 10.76 65.72
N THR A 114 -108.44 11.44 64.76
CA THR A 114 -107.60 10.85 63.71
C THR A 114 -106.33 11.68 63.45
N HIS A 115 -105.20 11.03 63.19
CA HIS A 115 -103.94 11.69 62.80
C HIS A 115 -103.11 10.84 61.82
N THR A 116 -102.51 11.46 60.81
CA THR A 116 -101.63 10.84 59.81
C THR A 116 -100.19 11.27 60.07
N PHE A 117 -99.29 10.32 60.22
CA PHE A 117 -97.85 10.53 60.28
C PHE A 117 -97.27 10.28 58.89
N THR A 118 -96.59 11.28 58.33
CA THR A 118 -95.87 11.19 57.06
C THR A 118 -94.38 11.46 57.28
N GLY A 119 -93.55 10.98 56.37
CA GLY A 119 -92.11 11.18 56.46
C GLY A 119 -91.43 10.21 57.45
N LEU A 120 -91.92 8.97 57.52
CA LEU A 120 -91.45 7.97 58.48
C LEU A 120 -90.33 7.12 57.88
N PRO A 121 -89.16 7.01 58.55
CA PRO A 121 -88.16 5.99 58.25
C PRO A 121 -88.69 4.56 58.38
N GLY A 122 -88.02 3.61 57.73
CA GLY A 122 -88.24 2.18 58.00
C GLY A 122 -87.87 1.84 59.45
N ASP A 123 -88.86 1.58 60.30
CA ASP A 123 -88.71 1.23 61.71
C ASP A 123 -89.97 0.49 62.19
N ASP A 124 -89.86 -0.18 63.33
CA ASP A 124 -90.98 -0.65 64.11
C ASP A 124 -91.43 0.47 65.04
N TYR A 125 -92.64 0.98 64.85
CA TYR A 125 -93.17 2.09 65.65
C TYR A 125 -94.10 1.58 66.75
N SER A 126 -93.80 1.91 68.00
CA SER A 126 -94.71 1.70 69.12
C SER A 126 -95.65 2.90 69.25
N ILE A 127 -96.96 2.65 69.25
CA ILE A 127 -97.96 3.70 69.41
C ILE A 127 -98.60 3.68 70.79
N THR A 128 -98.67 4.84 71.42
CA THR A 128 -99.43 5.08 72.65
C THR A 128 -100.33 6.31 72.46
N VAL A 129 -101.61 6.20 72.81
CA VAL A 129 -102.53 7.35 72.89
C VAL A 129 -102.94 7.53 74.35
N THR A 130 -102.80 8.75 74.86
CA THR A 130 -103.17 9.12 76.24
C THR A 130 -104.31 10.13 76.23
N ASP A 131 -105.32 9.93 77.07
CA ASP A 131 -106.40 10.91 77.26
C ASP A 131 -106.07 11.95 78.36
N ASP A 132 -106.87 13.01 78.49
CA ASP A 132 -106.59 14.15 79.40
C ASP A 132 -106.62 13.78 80.90
N TYR A 133 -107.19 12.62 81.25
CA TYR A 133 -107.17 12.08 82.61
C TYR A 133 -106.07 11.04 82.84
N GLY A 134 -105.17 10.84 81.87
CA GLY A 134 -103.98 10.01 81.98
C GLY A 134 -104.21 8.53 81.68
N CYS A 135 -105.31 8.15 81.05
CA CYS A 135 -105.54 6.77 80.60
C CYS A 135 -104.78 6.52 79.27
N THR A 136 -103.95 5.49 79.21
CA THR A 136 -103.11 5.15 78.04
C THR A 136 -103.60 3.88 77.33
N GLN A 137 -103.70 3.89 76.00
CA GLN A 137 -104.00 2.71 75.19
C GLN A 137 -103.21 2.70 73.86
N PRO A 138 -102.81 1.50 73.37
CA PRO A 138 -102.96 0.20 74.00
C PRO A 138 -101.86 -0.03 75.05
N ASP A 139 -102.15 -0.81 76.09
CA ASP A 139 -101.18 -1.28 77.07
C ASP A 139 -101.11 -2.82 77.02
N PRO A 140 -100.00 -3.42 76.56
CA PRO A 140 -98.75 -2.80 76.12
C PRO A 140 -98.86 -2.12 74.73
N ALA A 141 -97.95 -1.19 74.46
CA ALA A 141 -97.91 -0.39 73.23
C ALA A 141 -97.95 -1.27 71.95
N TRP A 142 -98.76 -0.87 70.98
CA TRP A 142 -98.98 -1.60 69.74
C TRP A 142 -97.86 -1.25 68.76
N VAL A 143 -97.19 -2.27 68.23
CA VAL A 143 -96.10 -2.09 67.26
C VAL A 143 -96.61 -2.24 65.83
N ILE A 144 -96.29 -1.29 64.97
CA ILE A 144 -96.61 -1.29 63.54
C ILE A 144 -95.32 -1.04 62.75
N THR A 145 -95.03 -1.92 61.80
CA THR A 145 -93.80 -1.88 61.00
C THR A 145 -93.99 -1.10 59.71
N VAL A 146 -93.15 -0.08 59.48
CA VAL A 146 -92.92 0.49 58.16
C VAL A 146 -91.73 -0.27 57.55
N THR A 147 -91.95 -1.11 56.54
CA THR A 147 -90.88 -1.96 55.99
C THR A 147 -90.01 -1.20 54.98
N GLU A 148 -88.69 -1.42 55.00
CA GLU A 148 -87.74 -0.89 54.01
C GLU A 148 -87.09 -1.98 53.14
N PRO A 149 -86.79 -1.72 51.85
CA PRO A 149 -86.04 -2.64 50.99
C PRO A 149 -84.55 -2.71 51.39
N LEU A 150 -83.90 -3.86 51.13
CA LEU A 150 -82.48 -4.07 51.44
C LEU A 150 -81.61 -2.99 50.78
N ALA A 151 -80.78 -2.29 51.55
CA ALA A 151 -79.99 -1.16 51.06
C ALA A 151 -79.16 -1.53 49.81
N LEU A 152 -79.29 -0.75 48.74
CA LEU A 152 -78.44 -0.89 47.55
C LEU A 152 -77.01 -0.51 47.94
N THR A 153 -76.08 -1.44 47.76
CA THR A 153 -74.66 -1.26 48.12
C THR A 153 -73.76 -1.76 47.00
N ILE A 154 -72.64 -1.07 46.81
CA ILE A 154 -71.54 -1.53 45.96
C ILE A 154 -70.55 -2.22 46.88
N ASN A 155 -70.37 -3.54 46.73
CA ASN A 155 -69.49 -4.32 47.59
C ASN A 155 -68.02 -4.14 47.22
N ASN A 156 -67.75 -4.04 45.92
CA ASN A 156 -66.41 -3.90 45.39
C ASN A 156 -66.42 -3.33 43.97
N VAL A 157 -65.38 -2.57 43.64
CA VAL A 157 -65.03 -2.19 42.28
C VAL A 157 -63.63 -2.74 42.01
N ASN A 158 -63.52 -3.75 41.17
CA ASN A 158 -62.21 -4.23 40.70
C ASN A 158 -61.74 -3.36 39.55
N VAL A 159 -60.50 -2.89 39.65
CA VAL A 159 -59.83 -2.10 38.63
C VAL A 159 -58.82 -2.98 37.91
N THR A 160 -58.75 -2.84 36.59
CA THR A 160 -57.62 -3.29 35.79
C THR A 160 -57.04 -2.07 35.12
N ASP A 161 -55.81 -1.74 35.50
CA ASP A 161 -55.05 -0.61 34.96
C ASP A 161 -54.70 -0.85 33.49
N VAL A 162 -54.36 0.24 32.80
CA VAL A 162 -53.87 0.18 31.42
C VAL A 162 -52.48 -0.47 31.45
N THR A 163 -52.23 -1.45 30.58
CA THR A 163 -50.93 -2.16 30.50
C THR A 163 -50.31 -2.05 29.11
N GLY A 164 -48.98 -2.16 29.02
CA GLY A 164 -48.21 -2.00 27.79
C GLY A 164 -47.64 -0.58 27.67
N CYS A 165 -48.23 0.26 26.83
CA CYS A 165 -47.78 1.64 26.63
C CYS A 165 -48.78 2.68 27.17
N ALA A 166 -48.25 3.82 27.64
CA ALA A 166 -49.02 5.01 27.94
C ALA A 166 -49.92 5.39 26.75
N GLY A 167 -51.19 5.72 27.01
CA GLY A 167 -52.20 6.07 26.02
C GLY A 167 -53.03 4.89 25.49
N ASN A 168 -52.72 3.65 25.89
CA ASN A 168 -53.55 2.49 25.58
C ASN A 168 -54.93 2.59 26.26
N THR A 169 -55.95 2.00 25.63
CA THR A 169 -57.33 2.02 26.15
C THR A 169 -57.77 0.65 26.63
N ASN A 170 -56.88 -0.20 27.14
CA ASN A 170 -57.20 -1.57 27.54
C ASN A 170 -57.59 -1.74 29.02
N GLY A 171 -57.70 -0.64 29.78
CA GLY A 171 -58.16 -0.67 31.16
C GLY A 171 -59.62 -1.11 31.30
N ALA A 172 -60.00 -1.56 32.50
CA ALA A 172 -61.36 -2.04 32.78
C ALA A 172 -61.83 -1.80 34.21
N LEU A 173 -63.14 -1.68 34.40
CA LEU A 173 -63.82 -1.63 35.69
C LEU A 173 -64.86 -2.75 35.79
N GLN A 174 -64.84 -3.48 36.91
CA GLN A 174 -65.89 -4.42 37.27
C GLN A 174 -66.53 -4.04 38.61
N ILE A 175 -67.80 -3.62 38.54
CA ILE A 175 -68.58 -3.10 39.66
C ILE A 175 -69.55 -4.19 40.16
N ASN A 176 -69.38 -4.63 41.40
CA ASN A 176 -70.23 -5.64 42.02
C ASN A 176 -71.16 -5.01 43.05
N ALA A 177 -72.47 -5.00 42.79
CA ALA A 177 -73.48 -4.39 43.67
C ALA A 177 -74.55 -5.39 44.14
N VAL A 178 -74.93 -5.32 45.42
CA VAL A 178 -75.96 -6.16 46.08
C VAL A 178 -77.04 -5.30 46.73
N GLY A 179 -78.18 -5.88 47.12
CA GLY A 179 -79.35 -5.13 47.60
C GLY A 179 -80.08 -4.35 46.50
N GLY A 180 -80.95 -3.41 46.89
CA GLY A 180 -81.82 -2.63 46.01
C GLY A 180 -83.03 -3.40 45.45
N THR A 181 -83.91 -2.69 44.75
CA THR A 181 -85.16 -3.23 44.20
C THR A 181 -85.07 -3.38 42.68
N GLY A 182 -85.29 -4.60 42.17
CA GLY A 182 -85.36 -4.87 40.73
C GLY A 182 -84.02 -4.84 39.99
N THR A 183 -84.05 -4.46 38.70
CA THR A 183 -82.84 -4.41 37.84
C THR A 183 -81.90 -3.27 38.23
N LYS A 184 -80.59 -3.55 38.24
CA LYS A 184 -79.54 -2.57 38.53
C LYS A 184 -78.94 -2.00 37.25
N PHE A 185 -78.66 -0.71 37.26
CA PHE A 185 -77.98 0.03 36.20
C PHE A 185 -76.70 0.65 36.76
N TYR A 186 -75.61 0.55 36.02
CA TYR A 186 -74.28 0.94 36.47
C TYR A 186 -73.80 2.17 35.72
N SER A 187 -73.05 3.03 36.39
CA SER A 187 -72.47 4.25 35.86
C SER A 187 -71.02 4.37 36.29
N ILE A 188 -70.16 4.84 35.38
CA ILE A 188 -68.75 5.17 35.64
C ILE A 188 -68.47 6.67 35.50
N ASN A 189 -69.52 7.48 35.28
CA ASN A 189 -69.45 8.93 35.05
C ASN A 189 -70.32 9.74 36.01
N GLY A 190 -70.47 9.26 37.25
CA GLY A 190 -71.16 9.99 38.31
C GLY A 190 -72.68 10.10 38.12
N GLY A 191 -73.27 9.15 37.41
CA GLY A 191 -74.72 9.09 37.19
C GLY A 191 -75.24 9.91 36.02
N VAL A 192 -74.36 10.48 35.17
CA VAL A 192 -74.76 11.17 33.93
C VAL A 192 -75.42 10.18 32.95
N SER A 193 -74.88 8.98 32.85
CA SER A 193 -75.50 7.87 32.10
C SER A 193 -75.44 6.56 32.89
N TYR A 194 -76.44 5.71 32.65
CA TYR A 194 -76.64 4.44 33.34
C TYR A 194 -76.83 3.31 32.34
N PHE A 195 -76.13 2.20 32.53
CA PHE A 195 -76.13 1.06 31.60
C PHE A 195 -76.51 -0.25 32.31
N PRO A 196 -77.38 -1.09 31.73
CA PRO A 196 -77.74 -2.39 32.28
C PRO A 196 -76.71 -3.48 31.87
N VAL A 197 -75.42 -3.26 32.14
CA VAL A 197 -74.30 -4.07 31.60
C VAL A 197 -73.72 -5.09 32.59
N GLY A 198 -74.43 -5.39 33.68
CA GLY A 198 -73.93 -6.31 34.71
C GLY A 198 -72.69 -5.82 35.46
N GLY A 199 -72.33 -4.55 35.32
CA GLY A 199 -71.24 -3.90 36.05
C GLY A 199 -69.86 -3.98 35.39
N VAL A 200 -69.72 -4.49 34.17
CA VAL A 200 -68.41 -4.58 33.48
C VAL A 200 -68.27 -3.48 32.43
N PHE A 201 -67.17 -2.72 32.50
CA PHE A 201 -66.79 -1.68 31.54
C PHE A 201 -65.36 -1.95 31.07
N ASN A 202 -65.21 -2.35 29.80
CA ASN A 202 -63.92 -2.65 29.17
C ASN A 202 -63.52 -1.55 28.20
N ASN A 203 -62.25 -1.57 27.82
CA ASN A 203 -61.62 -0.64 26.88
C ASN A 203 -61.63 0.82 27.35
N LEU A 204 -61.31 1.02 28.62
CA LEU A 204 -61.25 2.34 29.24
C LEU A 204 -59.82 2.89 29.15
N PRO A 205 -59.62 4.16 28.76
CA PRO A 205 -58.34 4.85 28.95
C PRO A 205 -58.02 5.02 30.44
N ALA A 206 -56.77 5.35 30.76
CA ALA A 206 -56.43 5.84 32.09
C ALA A 206 -57.22 7.12 32.42
N GLY A 207 -57.56 7.28 33.69
CA GLY A 207 -58.37 8.40 34.14
C GLY A 207 -59.22 8.10 35.37
N SER A 208 -59.91 9.14 35.82
CA SER A 208 -60.76 9.10 37.02
C SER A 208 -62.23 8.85 36.65
N TYR A 209 -62.79 7.77 37.20
CA TYR A 209 -64.16 7.33 36.98
C TYR A 209 -65.00 7.44 38.25
N ASN A 210 -66.17 8.05 38.15
CA ASN A 210 -67.09 8.18 39.27
C ASN A 210 -68.14 7.07 39.21
N VAL A 211 -67.99 6.05 40.05
CA VAL A 211 -68.81 4.86 40.02
C VAL A 211 -70.10 5.03 40.83
N GLN A 212 -71.24 4.75 40.20
CA GLN A 212 -72.56 4.70 40.84
C GLN A 212 -73.37 3.52 40.33
N VAL A 213 -74.26 3.00 41.17
CA VAL A 213 -75.26 1.99 40.78
C VAL A 213 -76.63 2.49 41.18
N ARG A 214 -77.60 2.40 40.27
CA ARG A 214 -78.99 2.76 40.51
C ARG A 214 -79.89 1.56 40.29
N ASP A 215 -80.83 1.33 41.18
CA ASP A 215 -81.85 0.30 41.00
C ASP A 215 -83.06 0.78 40.19
N GLN A 216 -84.09 -0.07 40.06
CA GLN A 216 -85.26 0.23 39.24
C GLN A 216 -86.18 1.32 39.84
N ASN A 217 -86.13 1.52 41.16
CA ASN A 217 -86.91 2.54 41.87
C ASN A 217 -86.19 3.89 41.94
N GLY A 218 -84.94 3.95 41.46
CA GLY A 218 -84.16 5.18 41.42
C GLY A 218 -83.23 5.36 42.63
N CYS A 219 -83.10 4.36 43.49
CA CYS A 219 -82.18 4.39 44.62
C CYS A 219 -80.75 4.29 44.10
N VAL A 220 -79.87 5.23 44.48
CA VAL A 220 -78.49 5.32 43.99
C VAL A 220 -77.52 4.97 45.11
N ALA A 221 -76.64 4.01 44.87
CA ALA A 221 -75.45 3.75 45.67
C ALA A 221 -74.23 4.37 44.97
N VAL A 222 -73.50 5.21 45.69
CA VAL A 222 -72.24 5.79 45.23
C VAL A 222 -71.10 4.96 45.83
N TRP A 223 -70.10 4.61 45.04
CA TRP A 223 -68.92 3.93 45.55
C TRP A 223 -68.12 4.87 46.47
N GLY A 224 -67.82 4.42 47.69
CA GLY A 224 -67.13 5.25 48.69
C GLY A 224 -65.68 5.59 48.31
N GLY A 225 -65.06 4.81 47.43
CA GLY A 225 -63.72 5.06 46.88
C GLY A 225 -63.73 5.82 45.56
N ASN A 226 -64.70 6.71 45.34
CA ASN A 226 -64.72 7.58 44.16
C ASN A 226 -63.80 8.80 44.33
N PRO A 227 -63.15 9.28 43.26
CA PRO A 227 -63.10 8.65 41.94
C PRO A 227 -62.24 7.38 41.97
N VAL A 228 -62.67 6.37 41.21
CA VAL A 228 -61.86 5.18 40.93
C VAL A 228 -60.88 5.54 39.83
N VAL A 229 -59.59 5.43 40.09
CA VAL A 229 -58.53 5.75 39.13
C VAL A 229 -58.14 4.47 38.40
N ILE A 230 -58.10 4.54 37.06
CA ILE A 230 -57.37 3.59 36.23
C ILE A 230 -56.04 4.26 35.93
N ASP A 231 -54.94 3.66 36.38
CA ASP A 231 -53.59 4.15 36.12
C ASP A 231 -53.08 3.62 34.76
N GLU A 232 -52.09 4.30 34.19
CA GLU A 232 -51.31 3.84 33.04
C GLU A 232 -49.81 3.88 33.39
N PRO A 233 -48.97 3.06 32.73
CA PRO A 233 -47.53 3.20 32.84
C PRO A 233 -47.08 4.59 32.36
N ASP A 234 -46.01 5.12 32.95
CA ASP A 234 -45.41 6.39 32.53
C ASP A 234 -44.95 6.32 31.07
N SER A 235 -44.96 7.45 30.36
CA SER A 235 -44.41 7.50 28.98
C SER A 235 -42.88 7.40 28.99
N VAL A 236 -42.31 6.60 28.08
CA VAL A 236 -40.85 6.50 27.92
C VAL A 236 -40.29 7.87 27.54
N LYS A 237 -39.24 8.30 28.23
CA LYS A 237 -38.58 9.61 28.05
C LYS A 237 -37.08 9.47 28.17
N ILE A 238 -36.36 10.17 27.32
CA ILE A 238 -34.94 10.43 27.52
C ILE A 238 -34.83 11.61 28.48
N ASP A 239 -34.40 11.38 29.72
CA ASP A 239 -34.36 12.40 30.78
C ASP A 239 -33.05 13.18 30.79
N ALA A 240 -31.96 12.51 30.42
CA ALA A 240 -30.65 13.12 30.40
C ALA A 240 -29.79 12.50 29.30
N HIS A 241 -28.98 13.36 28.70
CA HIS A 241 -27.96 12.98 27.74
C HIS A 241 -26.74 13.88 27.94
N ASN A 242 -25.57 13.37 27.59
CA ASN A 242 -24.34 14.12 27.51
C ASN A 242 -23.87 14.18 26.04
N ILE A 243 -23.36 15.34 25.63
CA ILE A 243 -22.80 15.53 24.30
C ILE A 243 -21.34 15.96 24.47
N VAL A 244 -20.41 15.16 23.96
CA VAL A 244 -19.03 15.58 23.77
C VAL A 244 -18.84 15.88 22.30
N GLN A 245 -18.63 17.16 21.99
CA GLN A 245 -18.33 17.59 20.62
C GLN A 245 -16.94 17.07 20.22
N PRO A 246 -16.72 16.75 18.93
CA PRO A 246 -15.41 16.36 18.46
C PRO A 246 -14.41 17.51 18.60
N THR A 247 -13.17 17.19 18.98
CA THR A 247 -12.11 18.19 19.20
C THR A 247 -11.48 18.64 17.89
N CYS A 248 -11.44 17.77 16.89
CA CYS A 248 -10.87 18.04 15.57
C CYS A 248 -11.90 17.83 14.45
N PHE A 249 -11.66 18.48 13.31
CA PHE A 249 -12.47 18.33 12.10
C PHE A 249 -12.38 16.89 11.57
N GLY A 250 -13.52 16.29 11.25
CA GLY A 250 -13.63 14.90 10.77
C GLY A 250 -13.68 13.84 11.86
N ASP A 251 -13.50 14.21 13.14
CA ASP A 251 -13.75 13.30 14.26
C ASP A 251 -15.24 13.22 14.58
N ASN A 252 -15.67 12.07 15.12
CA ASN A 252 -17.03 11.92 15.61
C ASN A 252 -17.20 12.54 17.00
N GLY A 253 -18.34 13.17 17.24
CA GLY A 253 -18.80 13.51 18.58
C GLY A 253 -19.43 12.30 19.27
N THR A 254 -19.47 12.31 20.60
CA THR A 254 -20.15 11.25 21.36
C THR A 254 -21.42 11.79 22.00
N VAL A 255 -22.54 11.08 21.79
CA VAL A 255 -23.81 11.30 22.48
C VAL A 255 -24.04 10.12 23.40
N THR A 256 -24.11 10.35 24.69
CA THR A 256 -24.46 9.32 25.68
C THR A 256 -25.81 9.64 26.27
N ILE A 257 -26.77 8.73 26.11
CA ILE A 257 -28.05 8.80 26.81
C ILE A 257 -27.83 8.30 28.24
N THR A 258 -27.79 9.22 29.21
CA THR A 258 -27.39 8.93 30.59
C THR A 258 -28.55 8.55 31.49
N ALA A 259 -29.79 8.88 31.11
CA ALA A 259 -30.99 8.45 31.81
C ALA A 259 -32.20 8.33 30.87
N VAL A 260 -32.94 7.23 31.02
CA VAL A 260 -34.26 7.01 30.42
C VAL A 260 -35.19 6.54 31.52
N SER A 261 -36.39 7.11 31.57
CA SER A 261 -37.44 6.75 32.52
C SER A 261 -38.77 6.55 31.81
N GLY A 262 -39.75 6.00 32.53
CA GLY A 262 -41.06 5.64 31.99
C GLY A 262 -41.04 4.35 31.16
N GLY A 263 -42.20 3.89 30.71
CA GLY A 263 -42.40 2.53 30.24
C GLY A 263 -42.51 1.53 31.40
N ASP A 264 -42.54 0.25 31.08
CA ASP A 264 -42.78 -0.85 32.05
C ASP A 264 -41.47 -1.40 32.67
N GLY A 265 -40.38 -0.61 32.63
CA GLY A 265 -39.04 -1.00 33.07
C GLY A 265 -38.26 -1.81 32.03
N GLY A 266 -36.93 -1.68 32.05
CA GLY A 266 -36.01 -2.06 30.95
C GLY A 266 -35.88 -3.56 30.60
N PRO A 267 -34.94 -3.91 29.69
CA PRO A 267 -33.91 -3.04 29.09
C PRO A 267 -34.46 -2.14 27.96
N TYR A 268 -33.94 -0.91 27.88
CA TYR A 268 -34.27 0.01 26.79
C TYR A 268 -33.35 -0.22 25.59
N GLU A 269 -33.89 -0.01 24.40
CA GLU A 269 -33.11 0.13 23.17
C GLU A 269 -33.13 1.59 22.73
N TYR A 270 -32.05 2.02 22.09
CA TYR A 270 -31.81 3.39 21.70
C TYR A 270 -31.62 3.48 20.19
N SER A 271 -32.02 4.60 19.62
CA SER A 271 -31.86 4.89 18.20
C SER A 271 -31.43 6.34 18.02
N SER A 272 -30.50 6.59 17.11
CA SER A 272 -30.09 7.95 16.70
C SER A 272 -30.74 8.44 15.41
N ASP A 273 -31.50 7.57 14.75
CA ASP A 273 -32.10 7.80 13.43
C ASP A 273 -33.64 7.74 13.48
N ASN A 274 -34.21 8.20 14.60
CA ASN A 274 -35.64 8.29 14.83
C ASN A 274 -36.37 6.93 14.67
N GLY A 275 -35.77 5.88 15.21
CA GLY A 275 -36.36 4.55 15.32
C GLY A 275 -36.20 3.67 14.08
N THR A 276 -35.31 4.02 13.15
CA THR A 276 -35.04 3.21 11.95
C THR A 276 -34.12 2.04 12.28
N THR A 277 -33.09 2.28 13.08
CA THR A 277 -32.17 1.28 13.63
C THR A 277 -32.10 1.40 15.15
N TRP A 278 -31.99 0.26 15.83
CA TRP A 278 -32.04 0.17 17.28
C TRP A 278 -30.80 -0.57 17.79
N GLN A 279 -30.23 -0.07 18.87
CA GLN A 279 -29.12 -0.70 19.57
C GLN A 279 -29.37 -0.75 21.09
N PRO A 280 -28.90 -1.78 21.79
CA PRO A 280 -28.95 -1.83 23.26
C PRO A 280 -28.04 -0.80 23.93
N GLY A 281 -26.99 -0.34 23.23
CA GLY A 281 -26.02 0.63 23.73
C GLY A 281 -26.58 2.05 23.79
N ASN A 282 -26.33 2.74 24.90
CA ASN A 282 -26.76 4.12 25.13
C ASN A 282 -25.73 5.17 24.66
N VAL A 283 -24.61 4.75 24.08
CA VAL A 283 -23.56 5.63 23.54
C VAL A 283 -23.57 5.57 22.02
N PHE A 284 -23.53 6.73 21.39
CA PHE A 284 -23.48 6.90 19.94
C PHE A 284 -22.26 7.72 19.58
N ASN A 285 -21.42 7.18 18.70
CA ASN A 285 -20.30 7.90 18.11
C ASN A 285 -20.72 8.40 16.73
N LEU A 286 -21.02 9.69 16.63
CA LEU A 286 -21.75 10.27 15.51
C LEU A 286 -20.93 11.37 14.84
N PRO A 287 -20.85 11.40 13.50
CA PRO A 287 -20.24 12.50 12.77
C PRO A 287 -21.04 13.81 12.95
N ASP A 288 -20.58 14.90 12.32
CA ASP A 288 -21.31 16.16 12.34
C ASP A 288 -22.72 15.99 11.75
N GLY A 289 -23.71 16.61 12.41
CA GLY A 289 -25.09 16.46 11.99
C GLY A 289 -26.11 16.64 13.08
N THR A 290 -27.37 16.58 12.67
CA THR A 290 -28.54 16.63 13.55
C THR A 290 -29.18 15.25 13.62
N TYR A 291 -29.29 14.72 14.82
CA TYR A 291 -29.80 13.39 15.13
C TYR A 291 -31.07 13.49 15.94
N ASN A 292 -32.02 12.60 15.66
CA ASN A 292 -33.27 12.51 16.42
C ASN A 292 -33.20 11.24 17.25
N MET A 293 -32.76 11.41 18.49
CA MET A 293 -32.57 10.32 19.44
C MET A 293 -33.92 9.86 19.99
N VAL A 294 -34.20 8.58 19.95
CA VAL A 294 -35.37 7.97 20.60
C VAL A 294 -34.95 6.76 21.43
N ALA A 295 -35.66 6.50 22.52
CA ALA A 295 -35.50 5.31 23.34
C ALA A 295 -36.81 4.53 23.37
N ARG A 296 -36.76 3.19 23.44
CA ARG A 296 -37.94 2.34 23.62
C ARG A 296 -37.73 1.31 24.70
N ASP A 297 -38.79 0.96 25.40
CA ASP A 297 -38.76 -0.11 26.42
C ASP A 297 -38.99 -1.51 25.81
N GLY A 298 -38.97 -2.54 26.66
CA GLY A 298 -39.21 -3.94 26.25
C GLY A 298 -40.61 -4.23 25.69
N ASN A 299 -41.55 -3.28 25.79
CA ASN A 299 -42.90 -3.35 25.21
C ASN A 299 -43.01 -2.57 23.89
N ASN A 300 -41.90 -2.06 23.36
CA ASN A 300 -41.78 -1.19 22.18
C ASN A 300 -42.49 0.17 22.34
N CYS A 301 -42.59 0.69 23.56
CA CYS A 301 -43.11 2.03 23.79
C CYS A 301 -41.99 3.04 23.55
N GLU A 302 -42.11 3.85 22.50
CA GLU A 302 -41.06 4.80 22.08
C GLU A 302 -41.21 6.16 22.77
N SER A 303 -40.08 6.81 23.06
CA SER A 303 -40.04 8.19 23.52
C SER A 303 -40.36 9.18 22.40
N ALA A 304 -40.70 10.41 22.76
CA ALA A 304 -40.64 11.51 21.80
C ALA A 304 -39.18 11.69 21.31
N PRO A 305 -38.96 12.09 20.04
CA PRO A 305 -37.62 12.33 19.52
C PRO A 305 -36.96 13.51 20.23
N LEU A 306 -35.72 13.29 20.68
CA LEU A 306 -34.81 14.28 21.22
C LEU A 306 -33.83 14.69 20.11
N GLU A 307 -33.90 15.94 19.68
CA GLU A 307 -32.95 16.49 18.71
C GLU A 307 -31.58 16.74 19.38
N VAL A 308 -30.52 16.16 18.83
CA VAL A 308 -29.13 16.34 19.25
C VAL A 308 -28.32 16.83 18.06
N VAL A 309 -27.47 17.85 18.28
CA VAL A 309 -26.61 18.42 17.23
C VAL A 309 -25.15 18.19 17.59
N ILE A 310 -24.45 17.45 16.73
CA ILE A 310 -22.99 17.37 16.71
C ILE A 310 -22.46 18.43 15.75
N THR A 311 -21.62 19.32 16.25
CA THR A 311 -20.95 20.36 15.46
C THR A 311 -19.45 20.12 15.52
N GLU A 312 -18.81 19.98 14.36
CA GLU A 312 -17.36 19.88 14.27
C GLU A 312 -16.67 21.26 14.16
N PRO A 313 -15.43 21.39 14.64
CA PRO A 313 -14.63 22.59 14.45
C PRO A 313 -14.16 22.75 13.00
N THR A 314 -13.79 23.97 12.61
CA THR A 314 -13.31 24.24 11.24
C THR A 314 -11.92 23.63 11.02
N GLN A 315 -11.74 22.93 9.90
CA GLN A 315 -10.48 22.28 9.52
C GLN A 315 -9.30 23.25 9.56
N VAL A 316 -8.18 22.84 10.18
CA VAL A 316 -6.91 23.56 10.09
C VAL A 316 -6.42 23.50 8.65
N THR A 317 -6.19 24.67 8.06
CA THR A 317 -5.70 24.81 6.68
C THR A 317 -4.44 25.65 6.67
N HIS A 318 -3.53 25.35 5.75
CA HIS A 318 -2.34 26.16 5.50
C HIS A 318 -2.17 26.48 4.03
N SER A 319 -1.36 27.50 3.78
CA SER A 319 -0.88 27.88 2.46
C SER A 319 0.62 28.09 2.55
N VAL A 320 1.32 27.86 1.44
CA VAL A 320 2.76 28.06 1.38
C VAL A 320 3.14 29.10 0.33
N ASN A 321 4.24 29.79 0.60
CA ASN A 321 4.93 30.64 -0.35
C ASN A 321 6.38 30.15 -0.46
N ILE A 322 6.74 29.64 -1.64
CA ILE A 322 8.00 28.94 -1.88
C ILE A 322 8.96 29.91 -2.57
N THR A 323 10.18 30.02 -2.02
CA THR A 323 11.32 30.64 -2.67
C THR A 323 12.27 29.52 -3.10
N ASP A 324 12.40 29.32 -4.42
CA ASP A 324 13.30 28.33 -5.00
C ASP A 324 14.78 28.65 -4.73
N ALA A 325 15.63 27.63 -4.79
CA ALA A 325 17.07 27.82 -4.68
C ALA A 325 17.61 28.58 -5.90
N LEU A 326 18.53 29.53 -5.67
CA LEU A 326 19.03 30.42 -6.72
C LEU A 326 19.98 29.72 -7.71
N CYS A 327 20.75 28.75 -7.23
CA CYS A 327 21.71 27.96 -8.01
C CYS A 327 21.44 26.46 -7.86
N ASN A 328 21.84 25.69 -8.87
CA ASN A 328 21.82 24.24 -8.81
C ASN A 328 22.74 23.74 -7.68
N GLY A 329 22.19 23.01 -6.72
CA GLY A 329 22.90 22.47 -5.55
C GLY A 329 22.96 23.40 -4.32
N ASP A 330 22.43 24.62 -4.39
CA ASP A 330 22.38 25.52 -3.25
C ASP A 330 21.29 25.13 -2.24
N ALA A 331 21.56 25.38 -0.96
CA ALA A 331 20.59 25.25 0.14
C ALA A 331 20.13 26.62 0.64
N ASN A 332 19.63 27.47 -0.27
CA ASN A 332 19.15 28.82 0.02
C ASN A 332 17.68 29.05 -0.31
N GLY A 333 16.94 27.98 -0.67
CA GLY A 333 15.50 28.04 -0.79
C GLY A 333 14.81 28.25 0.56
N ALA A 334 13.54 28.61 0.52
CA ALA A 334 12.71 28.81 1.70
C ALA A 334 11.25 28.42 1.43
N ILE A 335 10.57 27.91 2.45
CA ILE A 335 9.12 27.69 2.45
C ILE A 335 8.54 28.53 3.60
N GLU A 336 7.75 29.54 3.26
CA GLU A 336 6.93 30.29 4.22
C GLU A 336 5.55 29.64 4.32
N VAL A 337 5.23 29.09 5.48
CA VAL A 337 3.95 28.45 5.77
C VAL A 337 3.06 29.41 6.55
N THR A 338 1.88 29.69 6.00
CA THR A 338 0.85 30.52 6.63
C THR A 338 -0.34 29.63 6.97
N ALA A 339 -0.64 29.47 8.26
CA ALA A 339 -1.90 28.86 8.69
C ALA A 339 -3.03 29.85 8.35
N ALA A 340 -3.98 29.41 7.53
CA ALA A 340 -5.00 30.27 6.94
C ALA A 340 -6.19 30.45 7.88
N ASN A 341 -6.79 29.36 8.37
CA ASN A 341 -7.90 29.30 9.33
C ASN A 341 -8.03 27.89 9.96
N GLY A 342 -8.82 27.75 11.03
CA GLY A 342 -9.20 26.48 11.66
C GLY A 342 -8.55 26.22 13.02
N GLY A 343 -9.13 25.33 13.81
CA GLY A 343 -8.65 25.00 15.16
C GLY A 343 -8.79 26.12 16.21
N ASN A 344 -7.93 26.11 17.23
CA ASN A 344 -7.91 27.06 18.37
C ASN A 344 -7.07 28.34 18.12
N GLY A 345 -6.59 28.58 16.90
CA GLY A 345 -5.92 29.84 16.52
C GLY A 345 -4.49 30.04 17.05
N THR A 346 -3.92 29.04 17.73
CA THR A 346 -2.47 28.92 17.99
C THR A 346 -1.94 27.77 17.15
N TYR A 347 -0.77 27.92 16.52
CA TYR A 347 -0.28 26.96 15.52
C TYR A 347 1.17 26.55 15.77
N GLU A 348 1.46 25.28 15.46
CA GLU A 348 2.81 24.76 15.25
C GLU A 348 2.94 24.33 13.79
N PHE A 349 4.15 24.45 13.25
CA PHE A 349 4.46 24.08 11.87
C PHE A 349 5.47 22.94 11.86
N ALA A 350 5.28 21.97 10.98
CA ALA A 350 6.22 20.89 10.71
C ALA A 350 6.80 20.99 9.31
N ILE A 351 8.04 20.55 9.20
CA ILE A 351 8.70 20.20 7.94
C ILE A 351 9.30 18.80 8.10
N ASP A 352 8.95 17.87 7.21
CA ASP A 352 9.37 16.45 7.24
C ASP A 352 9.16 15.78 8.60
N GLY A 353 8.01 16.04 9.22
CA GLY A 353 7.63 15.51 10.54
C GLY A 353 8.30 16.18 11.75
N ALA A 354 9.18 17.17 11.56
CA ALA A 354 9.82 17.92 12.64
C ALA A 354 9.03 19.17 13.02
N TRP A 355 8.42 19.16 14.21
CA TRP A 355 7.59 20.27 14.73
C TRP A 355 8.41 21.40 15.37
N THR A 356 8.05 22.65 15.07
CA THR A 356 8.72 23.88 15.55
C THR A 356 8.30 24.33 16.96
N GLY A 357 7.29 23.68 17.55
CA GLY A 357 6.57 24.20 18.73
C GLY A 357 5.68 25.40 18.36
N ILE A 358 4.88 25.90 19.32
CA ILE A 358 4.02 27.06 19.09
C ILE A 358 4.87 28.28 18.72
N ILE A 359 4.69 28.78 17.50
CA ILE A 359 5.47 29.89 16.93
C ILE A 359 4.54 30.88 16.21
N ALA A 360 5.10 32.02 15.79
CA ALA A 360 4.36 33.03 15.06
C ALA A 360 3.91 32.52 13.67
N ASN A 361 2.67 32.87 13.29
CA ASN A 361 2.09 32.63 11.97
C ASN A 361 2.12 33.93 11.15
N PRO A 362 2.72 33.97 9.94
CA PRO A 362 3.36 32.87 9.23
C PRO A 362 4.75 32.50 9.76
N HIS A 363 5.18 31.27 9.49
CA HIS A 363 6.51 30.76 9.82
C HIS A 363 7.31 30.42 8.57
N THR A 364 8.60 30.77 8.52
CA THR A 364 9.47 30.52 7.36
C THR A 364 10.58 29.52 7.70
N PHE A 365 10.59 28.39 7.01
CA PHE A 365 11.70 27.45 6.96
C PHE A 365 12.73 27.97 5.93
N ASN A 366 13.92 28.34 6.39
CA ASN A 366 14.99 28.90 5.55
C ASN A 366 16.12 27.88 5.37
N GLY A 367 16.91 28.05 4.30
CA GLY A 367 18.12 27.25 4.09
C GLY A 367 17.85 25.87 3.51
N LEU A 368 16.77 25.75 2.73
CA LEU A 368 16.32 24.49 2.15
C LEU A 368 17.05 24.23 0.84
N ALA A 369 17.52 23.00 0.65
CA ALA A 369 18.01 22.49 -0.63
C ALA A 369 16.83 22.17 -1.56
N ALA A 370 17.09 21.99 -2.86
CA ALA A 370 16.04 21.51 -3.75
C ALA A 370 15.57 20.10 -3.36
N GLY A 371 14.26 19.91 -3.32
CA GLY A 371 13.65 18.68 -2.83
C GLY A 371 12.17 18.86 -2.50
N ASN A 372 11.56 17.75 -2.12
CA ASN A 372 10.20 17.70 -1.62
C ASN A 372 10.23 17.75 -0.10
N TYR A 373 9.40 18.62 0.47
CA TYR A 373 9.26 18.81 1.90
C TYR A 373 7.81 18.61 2.30
N ASP A 374 7.56 17.74 3.26
CA ASP A 374 6.22 17.50 3.77
C ASP A 374 5.87 18.55 4.83
N ILE A 375 4.89 19.37 4.51
CA ILE A 375 4.43 20.49 5.33
C ILE A 375 3.11 20.10 5.99
N GLN A 376 3.10 20.22 7.31
CA GLN A 376 1.89 20.03 8.11
C GLN A 376 1.81 21.13 9.17
N VAL A 377 0.60 21.60 9.45
CA VAL A 377 0.30 22.55 10.52
C VAL A 377 -0.59 21.86 11.52
N ARG A 378 -0.38 22.11 12.80
CA ARG A 378 -1.33 21.70 13.85
C ARG A 378 -1.69 22.87 14.71
N ASP A 379 -2.91 22.87 15.23
CA ASP A 379 -3.28 23.85 16.23
C ASP A 379 -2.81 23.46 17.65
N GLY A 380 -3.07 24.32 18.63
CA GLY A 380 -2.72 24.09 20.03
C GLY A 380 -3.43 22.91 20.72
N ASP A 381 -4.51 22.38 20.13
CA ASP A 381 -5.24 21.21 20.62
C ASP A 381 -4.81 19.90 19.91
N GLY A 382 -3.87 20.00 18.96
CA GLY A 382 -3.29 18.86 18.24
C GLY A 382 -4.00 18.52 16.93
N CYS A 383 -4.94 19.34 16.47
CA CYS A 383 -5.68 19.10 15.24
C CYS A 383 -4.82 19.41 14.01
N LEU A 384 -4.61 18.41 13.17
CA LEU A 384 -3.72 18.47 12.01
C LEU A 384 -4.41 19.09 10.79
N SER A 385 -3.66 19.86 10.01
CA SER A 385 -3.98 20.13 8.62
C SER A 385 -3.72 18.89 7.78
N VAL A 386 -4.32 18.85 6.59
CA VAL A 386 -3.89 17.91 5.55
C VAL A 386 -2.40 18.15 5.30
N GLU A 387 -1.60 17.09 5.31
CA GLU A 387 -0.18 17.17 4.95
C GLU A 387 -0.05 17.47 3.45
N THR A 388 0.77 18.46 3.08
CA THR A 388 1.06 18.77 1.68
C THR A 388 2.55 18.64 1.42
N THR A 389 2.91 17.94 0.34
CA THR A 389 4.28 17.90 -0.15
C THR A 389 4.55 19.11 -1.03
N GLU A 390 5.49 19.95 -0.61
CA GLU A 390 5.89 21.16 -1.32
C GLU A 390 7.28 21.00 -1.92
N THR A 391 7.45 21.42 -3.18
CA THR A 391 8.73 21.27 -3.88
C THR A 391 9.48 22.60 -3.91
N VAL A 392 10.66 22.64 -3.31
CA VAL A 392 11.66 23.68 -3.57
C VAL A 392 12.39 23.28 -4.84
N ASN A 393 12.23 24.07 -5.91
CA ASN A 393 12.93 23.81 -7.16
C ASN A 393 14.33 24.44 -7.14
N GLN A 394 15.16 24.01 -8.09
CA GLN A 394 16.42 24.65 -8.43
C GLN A 394 16.51 24.76 -9.96
N PRO A 395 17.26 25.73 -10.49
CA PRO A 395 17.56 25.76 -11.91
C PRO A 395 18.39 24.53 -12.32
N ASP A 396 18.25 24.11 -13.58
CA ASP A 396 19.10 23.08 -14.19
C ASP A 396 20.58 23.50 -14.11
N PRO A 397 21.52 22.55 -13.93
CA PRO A 397 22.94 22.86 -13.92
C PRO A 397 23.37 23.47 -15.27
N ILE A 398 24.23 24.50 -15.22
CA ILE A 398 24.73 25.17 -16.42
C ILE A 398 25.62 24.19 -17.20
N ASN A 399 25.15 23.80 -18.38
CA ASN A 399 25.88 23.01 -19.37
C ASN A 399 26.16 23.86 -20.60
N PHE A 400 27.29 23.60 -21.24
CA PHE A 400 27.68 24.29 -22.47
C PHE A 400 28.54 23.37 -23.32
N GLY A 401 28.61 23.66 -24.62
CA GLY A 401 29.61 23.12 -25.51
C GLY A 401 30.67 24.17 -25.81
N THR A 402 31.79 23.71 -26.35
CA THR A 402 32.83 24.59 -26.90
C THR A 402 33.08 24.20 -28.34
N ASP A 403 32.96 25.15 -29.25
CA ASP A 403 33.50 25.01 -30.60
C ASP A 403 34.91 25.58 -30.62
N VAL A 404 35.86 24.87 -31.24
CA VAL A 404 37.29 25.21 -31.16
C VAL A 404 37.86 25.29 -32.56
N THR A 405 38.31 26.49 -32.93
CA THR A 405 39.17 26.69 -34.09
C THR A 405 40.62 26.54 -33.64
N THR A 406 41.30 25.52 -34.14
CA THR A 406 42.73 25.31 -33.90
C THR A 406 43.57 26.42 -34.52
N VAL A 407 44.77 26.69 -34.00
CA VAL A 407 45.67 27.65 -34.65
C VAL A 407 46.09 27.15 -36.04
N SER A 408 46.26 28.06 -37.01
CA SER A 408 46.47 27.67 -38.41
C SER A 408 47.89 27.14 -38.70
N CYS A 409 48.88 27.58 -37.92
CA CYS A 409 50.28 27.18 -38.01
C CYS A 409 50.84 26.81 -36.63
N ASN A 410 51.86 25.95 -36.59
CA ASN A 410 52.64 25.70 -35.38
C ASN A 410 53.24 27.01 -34.85
N GLY A 411 53.02 27.32 -33.57
CA GLY A 411 53.40 28.59 -32.93
C GLY A 411 52.48 29.77 -33.26
N GLY A 412 51.34 29.53 -33.92
CA GLY A 412 50.32 30.54 -34.20
C GLY A 412 49.53 30.98 -32.96
N SER A 413 48.80 32.09 -33.10
CA SER A 413 47.96 32.65 -32.05
C SER A 413 46.60 33.09 -32.61
N ASP A 414 46.11 32.42 -33.64
CA ASP A 414 44.86 32.70 -34.34
C ASP A 414 43.75 31.69 -33.99
N GLY A 415 43.95 30.89 -32.95
CA GLY A 415 42.95 29.96 -32.44
C GLY A 415 41.79 30.70 -31.79
N GLU A 416 40.65 30.02 -31.72
CA GLU A 416 39.41 30.57 -31.19
C GLU A 416 38.66 29.50 -30.42
N ILE A 417 38.05 29.89 -29.29
CA ILE A 417 37.06 29.07 -28.58
C ILE A 417 35.76 29.86 -28.55
N GLU A 418 34.68 29.29 -29.07
CA GLU A 418 33.32 29.81 -28.91
C GLU A 418 32.52 28.91 -27.96
N VAL A 419 31.97 29.50 -26.91
CA VAL A 419 31.04 28.80 -26.02
C VAL A 419 29.66 28.76 -26.66
N ILE A 420 29.19 27.57 -26.98
CA ILE A 420 27.94 27.33 -27.70
C ILE A 420 26.97 26.50 -26.86
N ASN A 421 25.69 26.49 -27.24
CA ASN A 421 24.66 25.64 -26.64
C ASN A 421 24.56 25.74 -25.10
N VAL A 422 24.68 26.95 -24.54
CA VAL A 422 24.51 27.14 -23.09
C VAL A 422 23.07 26.82 -22.70
N THR A 423 22.89 25.85 -21.80
CA THR A 423 21.61 25.42 -21.22
C THR A 423 21.73 25.35 -19.69
N GLY A 424 20.61 25.49 -18.98
CA GLY A 424 20.61 25.59 -17.51
C GLY A 424 21.06 26.96 -16.97
N GLY A 425 20.89 27.19 -15.67
CA GLY A 425 21.05 28.50 -15.03
C GLY A 425 20.08 29.57 -15.54
N THR A 426 20.31 30.84 -15.14
CA THR A 426 19.45 31.98 -15.49
C THR A 426 20.19 33.00 -16.35
N ALA A 427 19.82 33.10 -17.64
CA ALA A 427 20.37 34.12 -18.54
C ALA A 427 20.13 35.56 -18.04
N PRO A 428 20.99 36.55 -18.37
CA PRO A 428 22.15 36.48 -19.26
C PRO A 428 23.39 35.81 -18.64
N TYR A 429 24.25 35.25 -19.50
CA TYR A 429 25.50 34.60 -19.10
C TYR A 429 26.73 35.49 -19.31
N THR A 430 27.78 35.20 -18.55
CA THR A 430 29.15 35.68 -18.73
C THR A 430 30.09 34.48 -18.82
N TYR A 431 31.21 34.65 -19.52
CA TYR A 431 32.10 33.58 -19.93
C TYR A 431 33.52 33.87 -19.45
N SER A 432 34.23 32.82 -19.07
CA SER A 432 35.63 32.83 -18.64
C SER A 432 36.41 31.78 -19.41
N ASN A 433 37.68 32.05 -19.71
CA ASN A 433 38.63 31.07 -20.25
C ASN A 433 39.84 30.80 -19.32
N ASP A 434 39.82 31.33 -18.09
CA ASP A 434 40.88 31.20 -17.09
C ASP A 434 40.38 30.64 -15.75
N GLY A 435 39.34 29.80 -15.78
CA GLY A 435 38.78 29.15 -14.59
C GLY A 435 38.06 30.10 -13.64
N GLY A 436 37.58 31.24 -14.15
CA GLY A 436 36.74 32.19 -13.43
C GLY A 436 37.51 33.37 -12.82
N ALA A 437 38.79 33.54 -13.15
CA ALA A 437 39.58 34.69 -12.69
C ALA A 437 39.17 35.99 -13.41
N THR A 438 38.78 35.90 -14.68
CA THR A 438 38.22 37.02 -15.46
C THR A 438 36.96 36.62 -16.22
N TRP A 439 36.05 37.58 -16.46
CA TRP A 439 34.74 37.32 -17.06
C TRP A 439 34.43 38.35 -18.14
N GLN A 440 33.84 37.89 -19.25
CA GLN A 440 33.37 38.76 -20.33
C GLN A 440 31.95 38.36 -20.77
N ALA A 441 31.23 39.27 -21.43
CA ALA A 441 29.88 39.01 -21.94
C ALA A 441 29.88 38.26 -23.29
N SER A 442 30.99 38.31 -24.04
CA SER A 442 31.12 37.59 -25.31
C SER A 442 31.43 36.12 -25.05
N ALA A 443 30.72 35.23 -25.74
CA ALA A 443 30.97 33.79 -25.70
C ALA A 443 32.22 33.37 -26.49
N THR A 444 32.87 34.31 -27.19
CA THR A 444 34.00 34.04 -28.09
C THR A 444 35.31 34.54 -27.51
N PHE A 445 36.30 33.65 -27.47
CA PHE A 445 37.68 33.95 -27.11
C PHE A 445 38.55 33.79 -28.36
N SER A 446 39.06 34.91 -28.89
CA SER A 446 39.89 34.94 -30.10
C SER A 446 41.35 35.24 -29.80
N ASN A 447 42.21 35.00 -30.79
CA ASN A 447 43.67 35.19 -30.72
C ASN A 447 44.37 34.28 -29.69
N LEU A 448 43.88 33.05 -29.57
CA LEU A 448 44.41 32.06 -28.62
C LEU A 448 45.62 31.34 -29.23
N THR A 449 46.66 31.14 -28.42
CA THR A 449 47.76 30.22 -28.72
C THR A 449 47.36 28.79 -28.37
N ALA A 450 48.07 27.80 -28.91
CA ALA A 450 47.84 26.41 -28.52
C ALA A 450 48.16 26.17 -27.03
N ALA A 451 47.13 25.84 -26.27
CA ALA A 451 47.16 25.59 -24.83
C ALA A 451 45.84 24.94 -24.39
N SER A 452 45.78 24.52 -23.14
CA SER A 452 44.52 24.19 -22.47
C SER A 452 43.98 25.44 -21.78
N TYR A 453 42.70 25.75 -21.99
CA TYR A 453 41.99 26.87 -21.38
C TYR A 453 40.86 26.34 -20.49
N ASP A 454 40.73 26.91 -19.29
CA ASP A 454 39.73 26.52 -18.32
C ASP A 454 38.45 27.33 -18.57
N ILE A 455 37.54 26.77 -19.34
CA ILE A 455 36.28 27.40 -19.71
C ILE A 455 35.27 27.28 -18.57
N GLN A 456 34.65 28.41 -18.21
CA GLN A 456 33.52 28.45 -17.30
C GLN A 456 32.45 29.41 -17.82
N VAL A 457 31.20 29.11 -17.50
CA VAL A 457 30.04 29.96 -17.74
C VAL A 457 29.43 30.33 -16.39
N ARG A 458 29.05 31.60 -16.24
CA ARG A 458 28.35 32.09 -15.05
C ARG A 458 27.11 32.86 -15.45
N ASP A 459 26.02 32.57 -14.77
CA ASP A 459 24.72 33.18 -15.03
C ASP A 459 24.52 34.53 -14.28
N VAL A 460 23.32 35.10 -14.36
CA VAL A 460 22.99 36.38 -13.73
C VAL A 460 22.94 36.30 -12.20
N ASN A 461 22.67 35.12 -11.64
CA ASN A 461 22.62 34.85 -10.21
C ASN A 461 24.01 34.50 -9.63
N LEU A 462 25.06 34.61 -10.45
CA LEU A 462 26.44 34.28 -10.13
C LEU A 462 26.71 32.78 -9.95
N CYS A 463 25.79 31.92 -10.39
CA CYS A 463 25.98 30.47 -10.41
C CYS A 463 26.98 30.11 -11.50
N THR A 464 28.04 29.38 -11.16
CA THR A 464 29.10 28.98 -12.10
C THR A 464 28.93 27.53 -12.53
N SER A 465 29.17 27.25 -13.81
CA SER A 465 29.34 25.89 -14.31
C SER A 465 30.57 25.21 -13.69
N ALA A 466 30.68 23.88 -13.85
CA ALA A 466 31.96 23.22 -13.66
C ALA A 466 33.02 23.80 -14.62
N VAL A 467 34.30 23.75 -14.22
CA VAL A 467 35.41 24.09 -15.12
C VAL A 467 35.51 23.02 -16.21
N GLN A 468 35.46 23.42 -17.47
CA GLN A 468 35.74 22.56 -18.61
C GLN A 468 37.09 22.95 -19.21
N ALA A 469 38.09 22.06 -19.10
CA ALA A 469 39.35 22.23 -19.79
C ALA A 469 39.18 21.99 -21.30
N THR A 470 39.39 23.01 -22.12
CA THR A 470 39.27 22.97 -23.58
C THR A 470 40.62 23.23 -24.22
N ASN A 471 41.07 22.31 -25.09
CA ASN A 471 42.38 22.39 -25.72
C ASN A 471 42.29 23.05 -27.10
N VAL A 472 43.01 24.16 -27.28
CA VAL A 472 43.33 24.68 -28.62
C VAL A 472 44.58 23.94 -29.09
N ALA A 473 44.43 23.11 -30.12
CA ALA A 473 45.55 22.38 -30.71
C ALA A 473 46.28 23.23 -31.76
N GLU A 474 47.54 22.89 -32.01
CA GLU A 474 48.32 23.38 -33.16
C GLU A 474 48.77 22.22 -34.06
N PRO A 475 48.94 22.46 -35.38
CA PRO A 475 49.61 21.52 -36.26
C PRO A 475 51.05 21.22 -35.79
N GLY A 476 51.54 20.00 -36.04
CA GLY A 476 52.94 19.65 -35.78
C GLY A 476 53.91 20.41 -36.69
N VAL A 477 55.14 20.63 -36.22
CA VAL A 477 56.21 21.29 -36.99
C VAL A 477 56.47 20.56 -38.31
N ILE A 478 56.51 21.28 -39.44
CA ILE A 478 56.82 20.70 -40.76
C ILE A 478 58.30 20.31 -40.80
N ASN A 479 58.57 19.01 -40.86
CA ASN A 479 59.88 18.39 -41.08
C ASN A 479 59.88 17.60 -42.39
N PHE A 480 61.03 17.55 -43.05
CA PHE A 480 61.23 16.82 -44.29
C PHE A 480 62.69 16.41 -44.43
N THR A 481 62.99 15.50 -45.36
CA THR A 481 64.36 15.05 -45.66
C THR A 481 64.64 15.24 -47.16
N PRO A 482 65.55 16.15 -47.56
CA PRO A 482 66.02 16.22 -48.93
C PRO A 482 67.00 15.06 -49.21
N VAL A 483 66.75 14.32 -50.29
CA VAL A 483 67.55 13.18 -50.73
C VAL A 483 68.11 13.50 -52.11
N THR A 484 69.41 13.30 -52.29
CA THR A 484 70.03 13.37 -53.62
C THR A 484 69.86 12.02 -54.31
N ASN A 485 69.00 11.95 -55.32
CA ASN A 485 68.74 10.73 -56.09
C ASN A 485 69.82 10.48 -57.14
N SER A 486 70.31 11.54 -57.79
CA SER A 486 71.44 11.46 -58.73
C SER A 486 72.35 12.69 -58.61
N GLN A 487 73.65 12.44 -58.73
CA GLN A 487 74.65 13.48 -58.98
C GLN A 487 74.72 13.75 -60.50
N VAL A 488 75.38 14.82 -60.92
CA VAL A 488 75.57 15.10 -62.35
C VAL A 488 76.52 14.06 -62.97
N THR A 489 76.16 13.48 -64.12
CA THR A 489 76.86 12.33 -64.71
C THR A 489 78.15 12.70 -65.46
N CYS A 490 78.19 13.89 -66.08
CA CYS A 490 79.35 14.43 -66.82
C CYS A 490 79.72 15.82 -66.33
N ASN A 491 81.00 16.21 -66.45
CA ASN A 491 81.39 17.59 -66.17
C ASN A 491 80.57 18.58 -67.03
N SER A 492 80.06 19.63 -66.41
CA SER A 492 79.12 20.63 -66.97
C SER A 492 77.75 20.06 -67.38
N GLY A 493 77.37 18.88 -66.90
CA GLY A 493 76.04 18.31 -67.08
C GLY A 493 74.98 18.97 -66.19
N ASN A 494 73.73 18.59 -66.39
CA ASN A 494 72.59 19.11 -65.65
C ASN A 494 71.55 18.02 -65.39
N ASP A 495 71.96 16.78 -65.16
CA ASP A 495 71.09 15.62 -64.94
C ASP A 495 71.02 15.18 -63.47
N GLY A 496 71.43 16.05 -62.54
CA GLY A 496 71.25 15.84 -61.11
C GLY A 496 69.78 15.91 -60.69
N GLU A 497 69.43 15.20 -59.62
CA GLU A 497 68.08 15.13 -59.09
C GLU A 497 68.08 15.16 -57.55
N ILE A 498 67.20 15.98 -56.99
CA ILE A 498 66.88 16.02 -55.57
C ILE A 498 65.40 15.67 -55.39
N GLU A 499 65.08 14.83 -54.42
CA GLU A 499 63.71 14.52 -54.01
C GLU A 499 63.52 14.84 -52.53
N ILE A 500 62.44 15.55 -52.19
CA ILE A 500 62.02 15.73 -50.80
C ILE A 500 61.18 14.52 -50.39
N THR A 501 61.65 13.79 -49.39
CA THR A 501 60.95 12.63 -48.80
C THR A 501 60.62 12.87 -47.32
N ASN A 502 59.77 12.01 -46.74
CA ASN A 502 59.43 12.02 -45.31
C ASN A 502 58.88 13.36 -44.77
N VAL A 503 57.99 14.03 -45.53
CA VAL A 503 57.29 15.21 -45.03
C VAL A 503 56.37 14.79 -43.88
N THR A 504 56.57 15.37 -42.70
CA THR A 504 55.80 15.14 -41.48
C THR A 504 55.46 16.47 -40.82
N GLY A 505 54.30 16.57 -40.15
CA GLY A 505 53.77 17.84 -39.64
C GLY A 505 53.10 18.72 -40.72
N GLY A 506 52.53 19.86 -40.32
CA GLY A 506 51.71 20.73 -41.16
C GLY A 506 50.41 20.11 -41.69
N THR A 507 49.72 20.85 -42.57
CA THR A 507 48.44 20.43 -43.17
C THR A 507 48.56 20.26 -44.68
N GLY A 508 48.48 19.02 -45.18
CA GLY A 508 48.51 18.75 -46.63
C GLY A 508 47.32 19.39 -47.38
N PRO A 509 47.41 19.62 -48.71
CA PRO A 509 48.53 19.30 -49.61
C PRO A 509 49.76 20.21 -49.44
N PHE A 510 50.95 19.68 -49.73
CA PHE A 510 52.21 20.40 -49.63
C PHE A 510 52.69 20.92 -50.99
N THR A 511 53.45 22.02 -50.95
CA THR A 511 54.23 22.57 -52.06
C THR A 511 55.69 22.66 -51.65
N TYR A 512 56.60 22.53 -52.61
CA TYR A 512 58.02 22.33 -52.40
C TYR A 512 58.81 23.43 -53.11
N SER A 513 59.93 23.82 -52.51
CA SER A 513 60.87 24.80 -53.07
C SER A 513 62.30 24.29 -52.94
N ASN A 514 63.14 24.58 -53.94
CA ASN A 514 64.58 24.33 -53.93
C ASN A 514 65.42 25.64 -53.94
N ASN A 515 64.78 26.79 -53.73
CA ASN A 515 65.41 28.11 -53.77
C ASN A 515 64.98 29.01 -52.60
N GLY A 516 64.86 28.43 -51.41
CA GLY A 516 64.55 29.16 -50.18
C GLY A 516 63.17 29.84 -50.23
N GLY A 517 62.20 29.21 -50.90
CA GLY A 517 60.82 29.67 -50.91
C GLY A 517 60.52 30.79 -51.91
N THR A 518 61.43 31.08 -52.83
CA THR A 518 61.21 32.10 -53.89
C THR A 518 60.19 31.61 -54.92
N THR A 519 60.26 30.32 -55.29
CA THR A 519 59.28 29.65 -56.17
C THR A 519 58.85 28.32 -55.58
N TRP A 520 57.62 27.91 -55.85
CA TRP A 520 57.00 26.71 -55.27
C TRP A 520 56.35 25.86 -56.35
N GLN A 521 56.44 24.54 -56.21
CA GLN A 521 55.82 23.57 -57.10
C GLN A 521 55.13 22.45 -56.30
N ALA A 522 54.20 21.72 -56.92
CA ALA A 522 53.52 20.60 -56.26
C ALA A 522 54.36 19.32 -56.23
N SER A 523 55.32 19.17 -57.16
CA SER A 523 56.22 18.01 -57.22
C SER A 523 57.31 18.11 -56.15
N ALA A 524 57.52 17.03 -55.38
CA ALA A 524 58.61 16.91 -54.42
C ALA A 524 59.97 16.63 -55.09
N THR A 525 59.97 16.30 -56.38
CA THR A 525 61.18 16.00 -57.18
C THR A 525 61.61 17.21 -58.01
N PHE A 526 62.91 17.53 -57.93
CA PHE A 526 63.59 18.56 -58.69
C PHE A 526 64.64 17.89 -59.57
N SER A 527 64.33 17.78 -60.87
CA SER A 527 65.21 17.18 -61.87
C SER A 527 65.88 18.25 -62.73
N ASN A 528 66.83 17.81 -63.55
CA ASN A 528 67.63 18.64 -64.45
C ASN A 528 68.52 19.68 -63.71
N LEU A 529 69.06 19.29 -62.56
CA LEU A 529 69.88 20.17 -61.72
C LEU A 529 71.35 20.10 -62.13
N SER A 530 71.97 21.28 -62.27
CA SER A 530 73.43 21.42 -62.38
C SER A 530 74.10 21.28 -61.01
N ALA A 531 75.41 21.12 -60.98
CA ALA A 531 76.16 21.13 -59.73
C ALA A 531 75.99 22.48 -58.98
N GLY A 532 75.74 22.42 -57.68
CA GLY A 532 75.46 23.58 -56.83
C GLY A 532 74.75 23.22 -55.51
N ASP A 533 74.59 24.22 -54.65
CA ASP A 533 73.84 24.11 -53.39
C ASP A 533 72.39 24.57 -53.58
N TYR A 534 71.45 23.80 -53.04
CA TYR A 534 70.00 24.04 -53.13
C TYR A 534 69.37 24.18 -51.75
N ASP A 535 68.59 25.25 -51.55
CA ASP A 535 67.90 25.57 -50.30
C ASP A 535 66.47 25.02 -50.35
N MET A 536 66.27 23.88 -49.71
CA MET A 536 65.03 23.11 -49.74
C MET A 536 64.07 23.59 -48.66
N GLN A 537 62.79 23.73 -49.01
CA GLN A 537 61.70 24.04 -48.08
C GLN A 537 60.38 23.37 -48.51
N VAL A 538 59.49 23.20 -47.54
CA VAL A 538 58.13 22.69 -47.72
C VAL A 538 57.15 23.70 -47.15
N ARG A 539 56.06 23.95 -47.88
CA ARG A 539 54.95 24.80 -47.46
C ARG A 539 53.65 24.04 -47.55
N ASP A 540 52.88 24.09 -46.49
CA ASP A 540 51.61 23.39 -46.40
C ASP A 540 50.43 24.21 -46.98
N ALA A 541 49.21 23.68 -46.86
CA ALA A 541 48.00 24.29 -47.40
C ALA A 541 47.60 25.60 -46.68
N ASN A 542 48.00 25.75 -45.42
CA ASN A 542 47.76 26.94 -44.60
C ASN A 542 48.85 28.00 -44.77
N LEU A 543 49.75 27.81 -45.75
CA LEU A 543 50.89 28.69 -46.05
C LEU A 543 51.98 28.71 -44.96
N CYS A 544 51.98 27.74 -44.05
CA CYS A 544 53.04 27.56 -43.06
C CYS A 544 54.29 26.99 -43.75
N VAL A 545 55.47 27.57 -43.50
CA VAL A 545 56.72 27.23 -44.19
C VAL A 545 57.71 26.59 -43.22
N SER A 546 58.34 25.49 -43.64
CA SER A 546 59.38 24.81 -42.86
C SER A 546 60.69 25.62 -42.77
N ALA A 547 61.57 25.23 -41.85
CA ALA A 547 62.94 25.73 -41.84
C ALA A 547 63.70 25.29 -43.12
N VAL A 548 64.64 26.12 -43.59
CA VAL A 548 65.49 25.82 -44.76
C VAL A 548 66.43 24.64 -44.44
N GLN A 549 66.51 23.67 -45.35
CA GLN A 549 67.55 22.63 -45.33
C GLN A 549 68.36 22.68 -46.63
N GLN A 550 69.69 22.68 -46.52
CA GLN A 550 70.58 22.78 -47.69
C GLN A 550 71.01 21.38 -48.17
N VAL A 551 71.07 21.18 -49.48
CA VAL A 551 71.59 19.95 -50.12
C VAL A 551 72.44 20.30 -51.34
N THR A 552 73.52 19.55 -51.59
CA THR A 552 74.50 19.84 -52.65
C THR A 552 74.47 18.78 -53.75
N ILE A 553 74.45 19.23 -55.01
CA ILE A 553 74.70 18.42 -56.21
C ILE A 553 76.13 18.67 -56.69
N THR A 554 76.86 17.60 -57.03
CA THR A 554 78.27 17.59 -57.42
C THR A 554 78.45 17.06 -58.85
N GLU A 555 79.58 17.38 -59.49
CA GLU A 555 79.95 16.91 -60.84
C GLU A 555 81.38 16.32 -60.91
N PRO A 556 81.67 15.39 -61.83
CA PRO A 556 83.02 14.84 -62.05
C PRO A 556 83.97 15.82 -62.79
N ALA A 557 85.30 15.56 -62.75
CA ALA A 557 86.32 16.38 -63.42
C ALA A 557 86.43 16.08 -64.94
N ALA A 558 86.92 17.04 -65.76
CA ALA A 558 87.03 16.88 -67.23
C ALA A 558 88.18 15.94 -67.70
N ILE A 559 88.00 15.23 -68.83
CA ILE A 559 88.94 14.23 -69.39
C ILE A 559 90.06 14.87 -70.25
N THR A 560 91.32 14.40 -70.10
CA THR A 560 92.52 14.86 -70.86
C THR A 560 93.41 13.69 -71.35
N PHE A 561 94.09 13.78 -72.52
CA PHE A 561 94.98 12.72 -73.12
C PHE A 561 96.04 13.23 -74.16
N THR A 562 97.00 12.37 -74.60
CA THR A 562 98.05 12.70 -75.63
C THR A 562 98.35 11.55 -76.66
N PRO A 563 98.36 11.76 -78.00
CA PRO A 563 98.68 10.72 -79.02
C PRO A 563 100.11 10.75 -79.64
N VAL A 564 100.63 9.60 -80.14
CA VAL A 564 102.01 9.37 -80.68
C VAL A 564 102.00 8.46 -81.94
N LYS A 565 102.75 8.77 -83.04
CA LYS A 565 102.82 7.96 -84.30
C LYS A 565 104.02 7.00 -84.34
N ASN A 566 103.78 5.73 -84.68
CA ASN A 566 104.79 4.65 -84.66
C ASN A 566 105.15 4.04 -86.04
N GLN A 567 104.23 3.92 -87.03
CA GLN A 567 104.48 3.25 -88.33
C GLN A 567 103.65 3.82 -89.53
N ASP A 568 104.19 3.72 -90.77
CA ASP A 568 103.52 3.97 -92.08
C ASP A 568 103.24 2.63 -92.85
N VAL A 569 102.39 2.63 -93.89
CA VAL A 569 101.82 1.43 -94.57
C VAL A 569 102.75 0.78 -95.63
N THR A 570 102.75 -0.56 -95.72
CA THR A 570 103.67 -1.41 -96.52
C THR A 570 103.22 -1.78 -97.94
N CYS A 571 101.93 -2.06 -98.22
CA CYS A 571 101.39 -2.30 -99.59
C CYS A 571 100.40 -1.19 -99.98
N ASN A 572 100.15 -0.95 -101.28
CA ASN A 572 99.09 -0.04 -101.71
C ASN A 572 97.71 -0.56 -101.29
N GLY A 573 96.90 0.29 -100.68
CA GLY A 573 95.65 -0.10 -100.02
C GLY A 573 95.88 -0.92 -98.75
N GLY A 574 97.12 -1.00 -98.27
CA GLY A 574 97.45 -1.65 -97.01
C GLY A 574 97.02 -0.80 -95.83
N SER A 575 96.93 -1.44 -94.67
CA SER A 575 96.49 -0.77 -93.47
C SER A 575 97.49 -0.82 -92.35
N ASP A 576 98.71 -1.32 -92.50
CA ASP A 576 99.60 -1.60 -91.36
C ASP A 576 100.29 -0.37 -90.70
N GLY A 577 99.73 0.84 -90.80
CA GLY A 577 100.18 2.01 -90.02
C GLY A 577 99.82 1.93 -88.53
N GLU A 578 100.48 2.71 -87.67
CA GLU A 578 100.29 2.62 -86.20
C GLU A 578 100.39 3.97 -85.44
N VAL A 579 99.47 4.22 -84.49
CA VAL A 579 99.41 5.36 -83.53
C VAL A 579 98.99 4.91 -82.12
N GLU A 580 99.56 5.46 -81.04
CA GLU A 580 99.27 5.10 -79.62
C GLU A 580 98.93 6.35 -78.76
N ILE A 581 97.96 6.23 -77.83
CA ILE A 581 97.60 7.27 -76.84
C ILE A 581 98.25 6.98 -75.47
N THR A 582 98.93 7.97 -74.88
CA THR A 582 99.55 7.87 -73.54
C THR A 582 98.97 8.93 -72.58
N LEU A 583 98.62 8.52 -71.34
CA LEU A 583 98.07 9.32 -70.22
C LEU A 583 96.62 9.85 -70.38
N ALA A 584 95.59 9.04 -70.11
CA ALA A 584 94.20 9.51 -69.91
C ALA A 584 93.88 9.76 -68.42
N ALA A 585 93.36 10.95 -68.06
CA ALA A 585 92.96 11.32 -66.70
C ALA A 585 91.73 12.26 -66.68
N GLY A 586 90.94 12.24 -65.59
CA GLY A 586 89.64 12.93 -65.47
C GLY A 586 88.45 12.03 -65.86
N GLY A 587 87.21 12.47 -65.71
CA GLY A 587 86.01 11.62 -65.90
C GLY A 587 85.97 10.40 -64.95
N THR A 588 85.15 9.41 -65.29
CA THR A 588 84.97 8.16 -64.54
C THR A 588 85.51 6.96 -65.31
N ALA A 589 86.65 6.39 -64.88
CA ALA A 589 87.23 5.19 -65.49
C ALA A 589 86.25 3.99 -65.46
N PRO A 590 86.31 3.02 -66.40
CA PRO A 590 87.29 2.84 -67.48
C PRO A 590 87.11 3.77 -68.69
N TYR A 591 88.19 3.98 -69.46
CA TYR A 591 88.19 4.78 -70.70
C TYR A 591 88.07 3.92 -71.95
N THR A 592 87.53 4.51 -73.01
CA THR A 592 87.64 4.01 -74.39
C THR A 592 88.19 5.12 -75.30
N TYR A 593 88.88 4.72 -76.35
CA TYR A 593 89.69 5.56 -77.22
C TYR A 593 89.17 5.46 -78.65
N SER A 594 89.25 6.56 -79.39
CA SER A 594 88.85 6.69 -80.78
C SER A 594 90.01 7.29 -81.58
N SER A 595 90.14 6.88 -82.85
CA SER A 595 91.05 7.46 -83.84
C SER A 595 90.34 8.21 -84.96
N ASP A 596 89.01 8.33 -84.89
CA ASP A 596 88.15 8.89 -85.93
C ASP A 596 87.26 10.04 -85.45
N GLY A 597 87.61 10.65 -84.30
CA GLY A 597 86.89 11.79 -83.74
C GLY A 597 85.58 11.38 -83.07
N GLY A 598 85.52 10.14 -82.58
CA GLY A 598 84.45 9.61 -81.76
C GLY A 598 83.38 8.83 -82.52
N THR A 599 83.61 8.46 -83.78
CA THR A 599 82.68 7.61 -84.54
C THR A 599 82.82 6.13 -84.19
N SER A 600 84.03 5.68 -83.84
CA SER A 600 84.30 4.34 -83.33
C SER A 600 85.21 4.38 -82.10
N TRP A 601 85.06 3.40 -81.22
CA TRP A 601 85.71 3.38 -79.91
C TRP A 601 86.23 1.98 -79.59
N GLN A 602 87.41 1.91 -79.00
CA GLN A 602 88.02 0.68 -78.52
C GLN A 602 88.59 0.85 -77.11
N ALA A 603 88.78 -0.25 -76.39
CA ALA A 603 89.40 -0.22 -75.05
C ALA A 603 90.92 -0.06 -75.11
N SER A 604 91.54 -0.46 -76.23
CA SER A 604 92.99 -0.30 -76.45
C SER A 604 93.33 1.16 -76.73
N ALA A 605 94.41 1.66 -76.14
CA ALA A 605 94.96 2.97 -76.46
C ALA A 605 95.84 2.97 -77.72
N THR A 606 96.14 1.78 -78.27
CA THR A 606 96.95 1.58 -79.47
C THR A 606 96.06 1.27 -80.67
N PHE A 607 96.29 2.00 -81.75
CA PHE A 607 95.66 1.84 -83.06
C PHE A 607 96.71 1.33 -84.03
N SER A 608 96.82 0.01 -84.11
CA SER A 608 97.51 -0.70 -85.17
C SER A 608 96.55 -0.91 -86.33
N SER A 609 97.07 -1.08 -87.54
CA SER A 609 96.27 -1.26 -88.74
C SER A 609 95.56 0.02 -89.23
N LEU A 610 96.24 1.17 -89.15
CA LEU A 610 95.80 2.42 -89.76
C LEU A 610 96.17 2.54 -91.24
N ASP A 611 95.15 2.80 -92.06
CA ASP A 611 95.32 3.24 -93.45
C ASP A 611 96.10 4.56 -93.52
N ALA A 612 96.70 4.82 -94.67
CA ALA A 612 97.28 6.12 -94.98
C ALA A 612 96.21 7.24 -94.91
N GLY A 613 96.45 8.28 -94.12
CA GLY A 613 95.46 9.33 -93.85
C GLY A 613 95.73 10.11 -92.57
N THR A 614 94.85 11.07 -92.25
CA THR A 614 94.86 11.77 -90.95
C THR A 614 93.78 11.20 -90.04
N HIS A 615 94.16 10.81 -88.83
CA HIS A 615 93.35 10.16 -87.81
C HIS A 615 93.12 11.12 -86.63
N ASN A 616 91.87 11.29 -86.21
CA ASN A 616 91.41 12.21 -85.16
C ASN A 616 91.26 11.49 -83.82
N MET A 617 92.22 11.64 -82.93
CA MET A 617 92.22 10.93 -81.66
C MET A 617 91.24 11.56 -80.65
N GLN A 618 90.47 10.75 -79.91
CA GLN A 618 89.54 11.20 -78.86
C GLN A 618 89.43 10.13 -77.75
N VAL A 619 89.14 10.54 -76.51
CA VAL A 619 88.91 9.64 -75.35
C VAL A 619 87.53 9.89 -74.76
N ARG A 620 86.84 8.84 -74.33
CA ARG A 620 85.63 8.92 -73.50
C ARG A 620 85.71 8.00 -72.31
N ASP A 621 84.95 8.32 -71.27
CA ASP A 621 84.88 7.54 -70.04
C ASP A 621 83.68 6.57 -70.03
N VAL A 622 83.43 5.88 -68.91
CA VAL A 622 82.36 4.87 -68.78
C VAL A 622 80.96 5.47 -68.89
N ASN A 623 80.83 6.76 -68.54
CA ASN A 623 79.59 7.51 -68.61
C ASN A 623 79.39 8.18 -69.98
N LEU A 624 80.24 7.83 -70.96
CA LEU A 624 80.25 8.38 -72.32
C LEU A 624 80.60 9.87 -72.39
N CYS A 625 81.17 10.45 -71.33
CA CYS A 625 81.63 11.83 -71.36
C CYS A 625 82.85 11.93 -72.30
N LEU A 626 82.84 12.89 -73.22
CA LEU A 626 83.85 13.02 -74.27
C LEU A 626 84.94 14.03 -73.90
N SER A 627 86.19 13.71 -74.26
CA SER A 627 87.30 14.68 -74.31
C SER A 627 87.31 15.48 -75.63
N ALA A 628 88.19 16.47 -75.73
CA ALA A 628 88.46 17.20 -76.98
C ALA A 628 89.22 16.34 -78.02
N ILE A 629 89.08 16.62 -79.33
CA ILE A 629 89.70 15.85 -80.43
C ILE A 629 91.12 16.35 -80.78
N ILE A 630 92.07 15.44 -81.08
CA ILE A 630 93.49 15.73 -81.45
C ILE A 630 93.94 14.93 -82.71
N PRO A 631 94.36 15.54 -83.85
CA PRO A 631 94.71 14.82 -85.11
C PRO A 631 96.19 14.32 -85.29
N VAL A 632 96.43 13.22 -86.06
CA VAL A 632 97.74 12.57 -86.39
C VAL A 632 97.78 11.96 -87.84
N THR A 633 98.91 11.87 -88.60
CA THR A 633 98.94 11.47 -90.06
C THR A 633 99.89 10.29 -90.48
N VAL A 634 99.45 9.35 -91.36
CA VAL A 634 100.08 8.07 -91.87
C VAL A 634 100.13 7.97 -93.45
N THR A 635 101.07 7.23 -94.13
CA THR A 635 101.29 7.19 -95.65
C THR A 635 101.56 5.78 -96.36
N GLU A 636 101.43 5.56 -97.72
CA GLU A 636 101.51 4.23 -98.50
C GLU A 636 102.09 4.20 -100.01
N PRO A 637 102.42 3.02 -100.68
CA PRO A 637 102.92 2.82 -102.12
C PRO A 637 101.83 2.53 -103.25
N ASP A 638 102.11 2.13 -104.54
CA ASP A 638 101.18 1.96 -105.75
C ASP A 638 100.68 0.49 -106.13
N ALA A 639 99.51 0.25 -106.81
CA ALA A 639 98.79 -1.07 -107.05
C ALA A 639 99.03 -1.93 -108.35
N ILE A 640 98.61 -3.23 -108.41
CA ILE A 640 98.79 -4.29 -109.50
C ILE A 640 97.49 -4.67 -110.31
N THR A 641 97.53 -5.13 -111.60
CA THR A 641 96.36 -5.43 -112.53
C THR A 641 96.47 -6.68 -113.49
N PHE A 642 95.36 -7.41 -113.91
CA PHE A 642 95.26 -8.63 -114.85
C PHE A 642 93.82 -9.06 -115.42
N THR A 643 93.58 -10.17 -116.20
CA THR A 643 92.25 -10.65 -116.82
C THR A 643 91.99 -12.20 -117.09
N PRO A 644 90.82 -12.87 -116.77
CA PRO A 644 90.47 -14.33 -117.04
C PRO A 644 89.24 -14.74 -117.97
N VAL A 645 89.05 -16.03 -118.41
CA VAL A 645 88.03 -16.57 -119.42
C VAL A 645 87.49 -18.07 -119.21
N VAL A 646 86.17 -18.44 -119.42
CA VAL A 646 85.49 -19.82 -119.26
C VAL A 646 85.11 -20.58 -120.55
N ASN A 647 85.14 -21.94 -120.50
CA ASN A 647 84.79 -22.82 -121.63
C ASN A 647 83.61 -23.91 -121.48
N GLN A 648 83.06 -24.41 -120.31
CA GLN A 648 81.98 -25.51 -120.17
C GLN A 648 81.20 -25.72 -118.75
N ASN A 649 79.96 -26.37 -118.61
CA ASN A 649 79.00 -26.61 -117.40
C ASN A 649 78.42 -28.09 -117.07
N VAL A 650 77.67 -28.42 -115.93
CA VAL A 650 77.25 -29.78 -115.31
C VAL A 650 75.70 -30.20 -115.28
N SER A 651 75.30 -31.51 -115.11
CA SER A 651 73.94 -32.12 -115.42
C SER A 651 72.93 -32.71 -114.35
N CYS A 652 73.31 -33.32 -113.21
CA CYS A 652 72.41 -33.81 -112.12
C CYS A 652 72.92 -33.26 -110.78
N ASN A 653 72.10 -33.15 -109.72
CA ASN A 653 72.61 -32.75 -108.40
C ASN A 653 73.76 -33.71 -107.97
N GLY A 654 75.01 -33.23 -108.00
CA GLY A 654 76.26 -33.98 -107.74
C GLY A 654 77.13 -34.45 -108.94
N GLY A 655 77.25 -33.71 -110.06
CA GLY A 655 78.07 -34.08 -111.26
C GLY A 655 79.46 -33.37 -111.43
N ALA A 656 80.28 -33.64 -112.48
CA ALA A 656 81.68 -33.12 -112.59
C ALA A 656 82.37 -32.94 -114.00
N ASP A 657 82.04 -31.93 -114.83
CA ASP A 657 82.53 -31.78 -116.22
C ASP A 657 82.81 -30.34 -116.90
N GLY A 658 83.57 -29.35 -116.32
CA GLY A 658 83.89 -27.94 -116.86
C GLY A 658 85.39 -27.40 -117.06
N GLU A 659 85.72 -26.11 -117.46
CA GLU A 659 87.12 -25.51 -117.86
C GLU A 659 87.39 -23.90 -117.93
N VAL A 660 88.65 -23.29 -117.72
CA VAL A 660 89.09 -21.78 -117.59
C VAL A 660 90.63 -21.26 -117.93
N GLU A 661 91.00 -19.94 -118.29
CA GLU A 661 92.40 -19.28 -118.56
C GLU A 661 92.70 -17.74 -118.17
N ILE A 662 93.98 -17.19 -117.94
CA ILE A 662 94.44 -15.75 -117.56
C ILE A 662 95.43 -14.95 -118.52
N THR A 663 95.34 -13.58 -118.67
CA THR A 663 96.24 -12.63 -119.44
C THR A 663 96.45 -11.16 -118.87
N ASN A 664 97.43 -10.33 -119.37
CA ASN A 664 97.72 -8.85 -119.16
C ASN A 664 98.20 -8.24 -117.78
N VAL A 665 99.47 -8.39 -117.31
CA VAL A 665 99.91 -7.93 -115.93
C VAL A 665 100.77 -6.63 -115.82
N ALA A 666 100.48 -5.69 -114.88
CA ALA A 666 101.28 -4.46 -114.53
C ALA A 666 101.05 -3.90 -113.08
N GLY A 667 102.01 -3.14 -112.49
CA GLY A 667 101.91 -2.47 -111.16
C GLY A 667 102.69 -3.16 -110.00
N GLY A 668 102.66 -2.63 -108.76
CA GLY A 668 103.39 -3.19 -107.60
C GLY A 668 104.92 -3.26 -107.76
N THR A 669 105.59 -4.19 -107.06
CA THR A 669 107.05 -4.41 -107.07
C THR A 669 107.41 -5.78 -107.69
N ALA A 670 107.89 -5.81 -108.93
CA ALA A 670 108.19 -7.06 -109.68
C ALA A 670 109.27 -7.97 -109.03
N PRO A 671 109.31 -9.31 -109.26
CA PRO A 671 108.55 -10.20 -110.23
C PRO A 671 107.18 -10.82 -109.77
N TYR A 672 106.43 -11.56 -110.66
CA TYR A 672 105.03 -12.08 -110.44
C TYR A 672 104.73 -13.62 -110.58
N GLU A 673 103.61 -14.13 -110.01
CA GLU A 673 103.06 -15.53 -110.07
C GLU A 673 101.49 -15.62 -110.21
N TYR A 674 100.88 -16.75 -110.65
CA TYR A 674 99.41 -16.92 -110.94
C TYR A 674 98.67 -18.07 -110.23
N SER A 675 97.35 -17.98 -110.04
CA SER A 675 96.48 -18.99 -109.37
C SER A 675 95.05 -19.05 -109.96
N ASN A 676 94.35 -20.20 -109.89
CA ASN A 676 92.89 -20.36 -110.14
C ASN A 676 92.07 -20.76 -108.91
N ASP A 677 92.72 -20.89 -107.77
CA ASP A 677 92.14 -21.31 -106.50
C ASP A 677 92.22 -20.18 -105.46
N GLY A 678 92.18 -18.92 -105.93
CA GLY A 678 92.19 -17.74 -105.08
C GLY A 678 93.51 -17.52 -104.34
N GLY A 679 94.61 -18.02 -104.90
CA GLY A 679 95.95 -17.88 -104.34
C GLY A 679 96.37 -18.99 -103.38
N ALA A 680 95.68 -20.14 -103.35
CA ALA A 680 96.07 -21.27 -102.50
C ALA A 680 97.27 -22.03 -103.09
N THR A 681 97.31 -22.18 -104.41
CA THR A 681 98.46 -22.68 -105.14
C THR A 681 98.87 -21.70 -106.22
N TRP A 682 100.18 -21.58 -106.43
CA TRP A 682 100.76 -20.65 -107.37
C TRP A 682 101.57 -21.40 -108.41
N GLN A 683 101.38 -21.02 -109.65
CA GLN A 683 102.16 -21.51 -110.77
C GLN A 683 102.63 -20.33 -111.63
N ALA A 684 103.68 -20.60 -112.41
CA ALA A 684 104.18 -19.61 -113.37
C ALA A 684 103.35 -19.53 -114.67
N GLY A 685 102.43 -20.49 -114.92
CA GLY A 685 101.55 -20.57 -116.10
C GLY A 685 100.08 -20.19 -115.83
N ALA A 686 99.24 -20.08 -116.86
CA ALA A 686 97.97 -19.35 -116.80
C ALA A 686 96.64 -20.10 -117.18
N THR A 687 96.56 -21.44 -117.31
CA THR A 687 95.38 -22.22 -117.84
C THR A 687 94.92 -23.43 -116.96
N PHE A 688 93.61 -23.79 -116.90
CA PHE A 688 92.97 -24.80 -115.97
C PHE A 688 91.73 -25.60 -116.52
N ALA A 689 91.59 -26.93 -116.29
CA ALA A 689 90.49 -27.81 -116.83
C ALA A 689 90.00 -28.95 -115.88
N GLY A 690 88.79 -29.53 -116.10
CA GLY A 690 88.26 -30.73 -115.41
C GLY A 690 87.36 -30.47 -114.19
N LEU A 691 86.43 -29.53 -114.31
CA LEU A 691 85.83 -28.78 -113.20
C LEU A 691 84.45 -29.31 -112.78
N THR A 692 84.12 -29.34 -111.49
CA THR A 692 82.73 -29.55 -111.02
C THR A 692 81.93 -28.26 -111.17
N ALA A 693 80.61 -28.32 -110.99
CA ALA A 693 79.85 -27.10 -110.77
C ALA A 693 80.43 -26.38 -109.56
N GLY A 694 80.74 -25.10 -109.73
CA GLY A 694 81.48 -24.30 -108.78
C GLY A 694 82.13 -23.09 -109.43
N ASP A 695 82.61 -22.20 -108.58
CA ASP A 695 83.32 -21.00 -108.97
C ASP A 695 84.84 -21.19 -108.86
N TYR A 696 85.60 -20.56 -109.74
CA TYR A 696 87.06 -20.59 -109.81
C TYR A 696 87.64 -19.18 -109.73
N ASP A 697 88.67 -18.97 -108.91
CA ASP A 697 89.16 -17.65 -108.51
C ASP A 697 90.57 -17.37 -109.04
N MET A 698 90.68 -16.43 -109.96
CA MET A 698 91.93 -16.19 -110.69
C MET A 698 92.73 -15.06 -110.03
N GLN A 699 94.03 -15.22 -109.74
CA GLN A 699 94.87 -14.19 -109.08
C GLN A 699 96.29 -14.04 -109.67
N VAL A 700 96.94 -12.89 -109.36
CA VAL A 700 98.37 -12.55 -109.61
C VAL A 700 99.01 -11.94 -108.35
N ARG A 701 100.30 -12.18 -108.05
CA ARG A 701 101.01 -11.51 -106.92
C ARG A 701 102.42 -11.03 -107.26
N ASP A 702 102.98 -10.08 -106.50
CA ASP A 702 104.33 -9.50 -106.66
C ASP A 702 105.40 -9.97 -105.64
N VAL A 703 106.61 -9.36 -105.63
CA VAL A 703 107.75 -9.78 -104.78
C VAL A 703 107.58 -9.49 -103.29
N ASN A 704 106.81 -8.46 -102.95
CA ASN A 704 106.47 -8.14 -101.56
C ASN A 704 105.25 -8.93 -101.08
N LEU A 705 104.81 -9.91 -101.88
CA LEU A 705 103.61 -10.71 -101.69
C LEU A 705 102.32 -9.88 -101.73
N CYS A 706 102.34 -8.69 -102.31
CA CYS A 706 101.11 -7.93 -102.56
C CYS A 706 100.37 -8.66 -103.71
N THR A 707 99.18 -9.20 -103.40
CA THR A 707 98.33 -9.97 -104.32
C THR A 707 97.29 -9.07 -104.96
N THR A 708 96.93 -9.32 -106.21
CA THR A 708 95.72 -8.77 -106.82
C THR A 708 94.49 -9.46 -106.25
N ALA A 709 93.34 -8.81 -106.31
CA ALA A 709 92.07 -9.47 -106.02
C ALA A 709 91.80 -10.65 -106.96
N SER A 710 91.11 -11.67 -106.45
CA SER A 710 90.57 -12.75 -107.28
C SER A 710 89.62 -12.20 -108.33
N GLN A 711 89.73 -12.66 -109.56
CA GLN A 711 88.70 -12.51 -110.57
C GLN A 711 88.01 -13.86 -110.74
N GLN A 712 86.75 -13.96 -110.31
CA GLN A 712 85.97 -15.20 -110.25
C GLN A 712 85.38 -15.58 -111.61
N VAL A 713 85.19 -16.87 -111.83
CA VAL A 713 84.54 -17.41 -113.02
C VAL A 713 83.78 -18.73 -112.72
N THR A 714 82.58 -18.96 -113.28
CA THR A 714 81.59 -19.97 -112.78
C THR A 714 81.26 -21.14 -113.72
N VAL A 715 80.98 -22.31 -113.13
CA VAL A 715 80.47 -23.58 -113.71
C VAL A 715 79.20 -24.08 -112.92
N THR A 716 78.08 -24.64 -113.46
CA THR A 716 76.73 -24.83 -112.72
C THR A 716 75.95 -26.22 -112.76
N GLU A 717 75.00 -26.58 -111.80
CA GLU A 717 74.08 -27.83 -111.66
C GLU A 717 72.62 -27.72 -110.95
N PRO A 718 71.67 -28.74 -110.85
CA PRO A 718 70.23 -28.74 -110.26
C PRO A 718 69.91 -29.21 -108.75
N ASP A 719 68.64 -29.13 -108.16
CA ASP A 719 68.18 -29.31 -106.69
C ASP A 719 67.41 -30.63 -106.19
N ALA A 720 67.21 -30.92 -104.86
CA ALA A 720 66.65 -32.19 -104.20
C ALA A 720 65.30 -32.13 -103.35
N ILE A 721 64.53 -33.25 -103.09
CA ILE A 721 63.09 -33.35 -102.54
C ILE A 721 62.86 -33.45 -100.99
N ALA A 722 61.86 -32.76 -100.37
CA ALA A 722 61.45 -32.81 -98.92
C ALA A 722 59.92 -32.57 -98.59
N PHE A 723 59.35 -33.00 -97.42
CA PHE A 723 57.93 -32.82 -96.93
C PHE A 723 57.67 -33.02 -95.38
N ASN A 724 56.45 -32.73 -94.84
CA ASN A 724 56.02 -32.81 -93.39
C ASN A 724 54.59 -33.41 -93.13
N THR A 725 54.19 -33.65 -91.86
CA THR A 725 52.83 -34.13 -91.42
C THR A 725 52.24 -33.38 -90.20
N ASP A 726 50.90 -33.29 -90.08
CA ASP A 726 50.12 -32.66 -88.98
C ASP A 726 49.03 -33.62 -88.42
N VAL A 727 48.73 -33.62 -87.11
CA VAL A 727 47.90 -34.65 -86.41
C VAL A 727 46.93 -34.06 -85.35
N THR A 728 45.67 -34.55 -85.31
CA THR A 728 44.61 -34.17 -84.34
C THR A 728 44.17 -35.35 -83.45
N ASN A 729 44.09 -35.16 -82.13
CA ASN A 729 43.77 -36.16 -81.07
C ASN A 729 42.25 -36.32 -80.78
N SER A 730 41.88 -37.33 -79.99
CA SER A 730 40.47 -37.63 -79.63
C SER A 730 39.91 -36.78 -78.47
N THR A 731 38.59 -36.59 -78.42
CA THR A 731 37.91 -35.55 -77.61
C THR A 731 37.43 -35.94 -76.18
N CYS A 732 36.96 -37.16 -75.93
CA CYS A 732 36.68 -37.71 -74.58
C CYS A 732 37.28 -39.12 -74.49
N ASN A 733 37.50 -39.63 -73.27
CA ASN A 733 37.95 -41.01 -73.05
C ASN A 733 37.00 -42.02 -73.74
N GLY A 734 37.51 -42.76 -74.74
CA GLY A 734 36.78 -43.77 -75.52
C GLY A 734 36.17 -43.33 -76.86
N ALA A 735 36.51 -42.17 -77.42
CA ALA A 735 36.02 -41.72 -78.74
C ALA A 735 36.98 -42.06 -79.91
N ASP A 736 36.43 -42.25 -81.13
CA ASP A 736 37.18 -42.62 -82.36
C ASP A 736 37.15 -41.49 -83.44
N ASP A 737 37.73 -40.33 -83.14
CA ASP A 737 37.58 -39.10 -83.95
C ASP A 737 38.88 -38.36 -84.38
N GLY A 738 40.05 -39.02 -84.39
CA GLY A 738 41.35 -38.40 -84.78
C GLY A 738 41.62 -38.24 -86.31
N GLU A 739 42.60 -37.41 -86.70
CA GLU A 739 42.95 -37.03 -88.11
C GLU A 739 44.47 -36.78 -88.35
N ILE A 740 45.00 -37.05 -89.57
CA ILE A 740 46.39 -36.78 -90.03
C ILE A 740 46.44 -36.12 -91.44
N GLN A 741 47.27 -35.08 -91.67
CA GLN A 741 47.47 -34.40 -92.97
C GLN A 741 48.96 -34.24 -93.37
N VAL A 742 49.32 -34.35 -94.67
CA VAL A 742 50.69 -34.18 -95.24
C VAL A 742 50.84 -32.78 -95.86
N ILE A 743 51.91 -32.05 -95.54
CA ILE A 743 52.10 -30.63 -95.92
C ILE A 743 53.55 -30.33 -96.38
N ASN A 744 53.75 -29.21 -97.09
CA ASN A 744 55.06 -28.61 -97.43
C ASN A 744 56.01 -29.42 -98.35
N VAL A 745 55.55 -29.93 -99.50
CA VAL A 745 56.45 -30.62 -100.46
C VAL A 745 57.30 -29.65 -101.30
N THR A 746 58.63 -29.81 -101.35
CA THR A 746 59.57 -28.97 -102.14
C THR A 746 60.69 -29.79 -102.80
N GLY A 747 61.29 -29.28 -103.89
CA GLY A 747 62.47 -29.86 -104.55
C GLY A 747 62.22 -30.95 -105.60
N GLY A 748 63.28 -31.41 -106.27
CA GLY A 748 63.18 -32.32 -107.42
C GLY A 748 62.47 -31.70 -108.63
N THR A 749 61.94 -32.54 -109.53
CA THR A 749 61.20 -32.13 -110.73
C THR A 749 59.72 -32.54 -110.60
N PRO A 750 58.75 -31.61 -110.39
CA PRO A 750 57.31 -31.91 -110.20
C PRO A 750 56.64 -32.64 -111.39
N PRO A 751 55.49 -33.38 -111.24
CA PRO A 751 54.52 -33.48 -110.10
C PRO A 751 54.73 -34.62 -109.05
N TYR A 752 53.94 -34.64 -107.93
CA TYR A 752 54.07 -35.55 -106.76
C TYR A 752 52.83 -36.43 -106.37
N GLU A 753 53.00 -37.50 -105.55
CA GLU A 753 51.96 -38.42 -105.00
C GLU A 753 52.23 -38.83 -103.51
N TYR A 754 51.20 -39.25 -102.72
CA TYR A 754 51.27 -39.48 -101.25
C TYR A 754 50.72 -40.85 -100.75
N SER A 755 51.15 -41.33 -99.57
CA SER A 755 50.70 -42.61 -98.96
C SER A 755 50.73 -42.55 -97.42
N ASN A 756 49.82 -43.24 -96.69
CA ASN A 756 49.86 -43.41 -95.22
C ASN A 756 50.10 -44.85 -94.71
N ASP A 757 50.29 -45.80 -95.63
CA ASP A 757 50.51 -47.22 -95.35
C ASP A 757 51.93 -47.67 -95.74
N GLY A 758 52.88 -46.74 -95.83
CA GLY A 758 54.28 -47.03 -96.18
C GLY A 758 54.53 -47.28 -97.66
N GLY A 759 53.73 -46.68 -98.55
CA GLY A 759 53.88 -46.77 -99.99
C GLY A 759 53.19 -47.97 -100.63
N ALA A 760 52.32 -48.67 -99.89
CA ALA A 760 51.55 -49.80 -100.41
C ALA A 760 50.37 -49.32 -101.28
N THR A 761 49.73 -48.22 -100.90
CA THR A 761 48.75 -47.51 -101.74
C THR A 761 49.12 -46.03 -101.83
N TRP A 762 48.82 -45.41 -102.98
CA TRP A 762 49.15 -44.01 -103.26
C TRP A 762 47.90 -43.25 -103.68
N GLN A 763 47.78 -42.02 -103.20
CA GLN A 763 46.71 -41.10 -103.56
C GLN A 763 47.27 -39.70 -103.82
N ALA A 764 46.52 -38.91 -104.58
CA ALA A 764 46.84 -37.50 -104.83
C ALA A 764 46.41 -36.59 -103.68
N ASN A 765 45.47 -37.03 -102.83
CA ASN A 765 45.00 -36.27 -101.66
C ASN A 765 45.94 -36.46 -100.47
N ASN A 766 46.11 -35.41 -99.66
CA ASN A 766 47.09 -35.35 -98.59
C ASN A 766 46.50 -35.46 -97.15
N THR A 767 45.21 -35.77 -96.95
CA THR A 767 44.56 -35.90 -95.60
C THR A 767 43.93 -37.29 -95.34
N PHE A 768 43.95 -37.75 -94.08
CA PHE A 768 43.41 -39.02 -93.56
C PHE A 768 42.62 -38.83 -92.24
N SER A 769 41.31 -39.15 -92.17
CA SER A 769 40.42 -38.88 -91.01
C SER A 769 39.68 -40.12 -90.46
N GLY A 770 39.12 -40.01 -89.24
CA GLY A 770 38.34 -41.07 -88.58
C GLY A 770 39.21 -42.15 -87.93
N LEU A 771 40.33 -41.73 -87.34
CA LEU A 771 41.39 -42.62 -86.90
C LEU A 771 41.27 -42.87 -85.38
N ALA A 772 41.27 -44.15 -85.00
CA ALA A 772 41.43 -44.58 -83.62
C ALA A 772 42.86 -44.33 -83.12
N VAL A 773 43.06 -44.39 -81.80
CA VAL A 773 44.35 -44.22 -81.12
C VAL A 773 45.42 -45.22 -81.67
N ALA A 774 46.34 -44.75 -82.53
CA ALA A 774 47.43 -45.51 -83.17
C ALA A 774 48.49 -44.60 -83.83
N SER A 775 49.54 -45.18 -84.47
CA SER A 775 50.60 -44.51 -85.24
C SER A 775 50.66 -44.94 -86.72
N TYR A 776 51.06 -44.06 -87.65
CA TYR A 776 50.94 -44.24 -89.14
C TYR A 776 52.23 -43.84 -89.95
N ASN A 777 52.45 -44.39 -91.16
CA ASN A 777 53.69 -44.24 -91.98
C ASN A 777 53.50 -43.46 -93.31
N ILE A 778 54.18 -42.33 -93.56
CA ILE A 778 53.91 -41.42 -94.70
C ILE A 778 55.05 -41.33 -95.78
N GLN A 779 54.74 -41.27 -97.09
CA GLN A 779 55.75 -41.16 -98.21
C GLN A 779 55.40 -40.18 -99.36
N VAL A 780 56.41 -39.67 -100.13
CA VAL A 780 56.32 -38.75 -101.32
C VAL A 780 57.35 -39.04 -102.45
N ARG A 781 57.05 -38.77 -103.76
CA ARG A 781 57.97 -38.95 -104.94
C ARG A 781 57.78 -37.94 -106.11
N ASP A 782 58.81 -37.70 -106.98
CA ASP A 782 58.82 -36.76 -108.15
C ASP A 782 58.79 -37.38 -109.58
N ALA A 783 58.87 -36.55 -110.63
CA ALA A 783 58.74 -36.94 -112.05
C ALA A 783 59.97 -37.61 -112.69
N ASN A 784 61.18 -37.36 -112.17
CA ASN A 784 62.41 -38.06 -112.56
C ASN A 784 62.65 -39.33 -111.72
N LEU A 785 61.63 -39.73 -110.94
CA LEU A 785 61.55 -40.92 -110.07
C LEU A 785 62.45 -40.88 -108.84
N CYS A 786 62.77 -39.69 -108.33
CA CYS A 786 63.43 -39.50 -107.06
C CYS A 786 62.37 -39.55 -105.91
N THR A 787 62.64 -40.25 -104.78
CA THR A 787 61.66 -40.53 -103.69
C THR A 787 62.11 -40.08 -102.28
N SER A 788 61.17 -39.91 -101.32
CA SER A 788 61.41 -39.54 -99.91
C SER A 788 60.33 -40.11 -98.92
N THR A 789 60.61 -40.29 -97.61
CA THR A 789 59.75 -41.02 -96.60
C THR A 789 59.86 -40.50 -95.15
N ILE A 790 58.75 -40.47 -94.36
CA ILE A 790 58.66 -40.02 -92.93
C ILE A 790 57.60 -40.83 -92.10
N GLN A 791 57.71 -40.93 -90.75
CA GLN A 791 56.70 -41.50 -89.80
C GLN A 791 55.86 -40.39 -89.14
N ALA A 792 54.54 -40.55 -89.00
CA ALA A 792 53.66 -39.58 -88.32
C ALA A 792 53.59 -39.81 -86.79
N THR A 793 53.27 -38.76 -86.03
CA THR A 793 53.09 -38.82 -84.55
C THR A 793 51.81 -39.57 -84.13
N PRO A 794 51.77 -40.27 -82.97
CA PRO A 794 50.60 -41.06 -82.55
C PRO A 794 49.39 -40.22 -82.09
N ILE A 795 48.17 -40.72 -82.31
CA ILE A 795 46.90 -40.15 -81.79
C ILE A 795 46.69 -40.61 -80.32
N THR A 796 46.16 -39.75 -79.42
CA THR A 796 45.97 -39.97 -77.94
C THR A 796 44.59 -39.54 -77.40
N GLU A 797 44.20 -39.95 -76.16
CA GLU A 797 42.91 -39.61 -75.48
C GLU A 797 43.07 -39.14 -73.99
N PRO A 798 42.07 -38.45 -73.37
CA PRO A 798 42.10 -37.97 -71.96
C PRO A 798 41.74 -39.02 -70.86
N ASP A 799 42.12 -38.78 -69.58
CA ASP A 799 41.84 -39.65 -68.39
C ASP A 799 40.40 -39.48 -67.80
N PRO A 800 39.79 -40.50 -67.14
CA PRO A 800 38.42 -40.44 -66.56
C PRO A 800 38.30 -39.63 -65.24
N ILE A 801 37.16 -38.95 -65.02
CA ILE A 801 36.90 -38.04 -63.88
C ILE A 801 36.53 -38.82 -62.59
N ASN A 802 37.24 -38.56 -61.47
CA ASN A 802 36.96 -39.07 -60.12
C ASN A 802 36.97 -37.93 -59.07
N PHE A 803 36.21 -38.06 -57.97
CA PHE A 803 36.15 -37.10 -56.86
C PHE A 803 35.85 -37.78 -55.50
N ASN A 804 36.00 -37.04 -54.40
CA ASN A 804 35.59 -37.40 -53.03
C ASN A 804 34.61 -36.35 -52.48
N THR A 805 33.88 -36.69 -51.41
CA THR A 805 33.02 -35.76 -50.67
C THR A 805 33.48 -35.66 -49.22
N ASP A 806 33.52 -34.44 -48.70
CA ASP A 806 33.63 -34.13 -47.28
C ASP A 806 32.27 -33.61 -46.79
N VAL A 807 31.84 -34.04 -45.60
CA VAL A 807 30.46 -33.83 -45.13
C VAL A 807 30.44 -33.33 -43.69
N ASP A 808 29.91 -32.12 -43.52
CA ASP A 808 29.49 -31.61 -42.22
C ASP A 808 28.00 -31.86 -42.04
N ASN A 809 27.65 -32.63 -41.01
CA ASN A 809 26.28 -32.94 -40.63
C ASN A 809 25.60 -31.71 -39.99
N VAL A 810 24.26 -31.72 -39.97
CA VAL A 810 23.47 -30.66 -39.34
C VAL A 810 23.72 -30.64 -37.83
N THR A 811 23.91 -29.45 -37.25
CA THR A 811 24.31 -29.30 -35.84
C THR A 811 23.14 -29.52 -34.86
N CYS A 812 21.92 -29.16 -35.24
CA CYS A 812 20.70 -29.32 -34.45
C CYS A 812 19.61 -30.06 -35.22
N ASN A 813 18.67 -30.71 -34.52
CA ASN A 813 17.49 -31.31 -35.15
C ASN A 813 16.70 -30.24 -35.93
N ASP A 814 16.29 -30.52 -37.16
CA ASP A 814 15.67 -29.58 -38.12
C ASP A 814 16.55 -28.37 -38.53
N GLY A 815 17.85 -28.41 -38.23
CA GLY A 815 18.81 -27.40 -38.68
C GLY A 815 19.07 -27.44 -40.19
N GLY A 816 19.51 -26.32 -40.74
CA GLY A 816 19.85 -26.18 -42.16
C GLY A 816 21.29 -25.74 -42.38
N ASP A 817 22.22 -26.19 -41.54
CA ASP A 817 23.63 -25.80 -41.58
C ASP A 817 24.56 -26.91 -42.12
N GLY A 818 24.01 -28.04 -42.57
CA GLY A 818 24.79 -29.09 -43.20
C GLY A 818 25.54 -28.61 -44.44
N GLN A 819 26.70 -29.21 -44.71
CA GLN A 819 27.56 -28.85 -45.84
C GLN A 819 28.15 -30.11 -46.50
N ILE A 820 28.20 -30.11 -47.84
CA ILE A 820 28.98 -31.08 -48.62
C ILE A 820 30.01 -30.31 -49.45
N GLU A 821 31.29 -30.67 -49.33
CA GLU A 821 32.36 -30.18 -50.20
C GLU A 821 32.86 -31.30 -51.11
N VAL A 822 32.90 -31.05 -52.43
CA VAL A 822 33.51 -31.96 -53.40
C VAL A 822 35.01 -31.68 -53.47
N ILE A 823 35.81 -32.64 -52.98
CA ILE A 823 37.27 -32.53 -52.89
C ILE A 823 37.97 -33.55 -53.79
N ASN A 824 39.26 -33.32 -54.07
CA ASN A 824 40.14 -34.25 -54.79
C ASN A 824 39.66 -34.63 -56.22
N VAL A 825 39.13 -33.69 -57.00
CA VAL A 825 38.77 -33.96 -58.41
C VAL A 825 40.03 -34.27 -59.23
N THR A 826 40.04 -35.40 -59.94
CA THR A 826 41.13 -35.85 -60.83
C THR A 826 40.57 -36.41 -62.14
N GLY A 827 41.31 -36.27 -63.25
CA GLY A 827 40.88 -36.67 -64.61
C GLY A 827 40.04 -35.61 -65.35
N GLY A 828 39.74 -35.80 -66.63
CA GLY A 828 39.06 -34.81 -67.49
C GLY A 828 39.87 -33.51 -67.73
N THR A 829 39.21 -32.51 -68.31
CA THR A 829 39.80 -31.20 -68.65
C THR A 829 39.21 -30.06 -67.81
N ALA A 830 39.98 -29.47 -66.91
CA ALA A 830 39.53 -28.30 -66.12
C ALA A 830 39.16 -27.09 -67.01
N PRO A 831 38.23 -26.20 -66.61
CA PRO A 831 37.51 -26.14 -65.33
C PRO A 831 36.41 -27.20 -65.14
N TYR A 832 36.10 -27.52 -63.89
CA TYR A 832 35.01 -28.43 -63.51
C TYR A 832 33.76 -27.68 -63.04
N GLU A 833 32.61 -28.32 -63.21
CA GLU A 833 31.35 -27.92 -62.58
C GLU A 833 30.76 -29.08 -61.76
N TYR A 834 30.07 -28.73 -60.67
CA TYR A 834 29.60 -29.65 -59.65
C TYR A 834 28.08 -29.60 -59.55
N SER A 835 27.46 -30.75 -59.31
CA SER A 835 26.03 -30.91 -59.09
C SER A 835 25.77 -31.69 -57.80
N ASN A 836 24.75 -31.31 -57.04
CA ASN A 836 24.24 -32.05 -55.88
C ASN A 836 22.89 -32.74 -56.15
N ASP A 837 22.33 -32.59 -57.36
CA ASP A 837 21.12 -33.27 -57.82
C ASP A 837 21.40 -34.32 -58.91
N GLY A 838 22.65 -34.41 -59.38
CA GLY A 838 23.11 -35.38 -60.38
C GLY A 838 22.56 -35.19 -61.79
N VAL A 839 21.85 -34.08 -62.10
CA VAL A 839 21.21 -33.92 -63.41
C VAL A 839 21.03 -32.48 -63.89
N THR A 840 20.45 -31.58 -63.08
CA THR A 840 19.88 -30.31 -63.60
C THR A 840 20.59 -29.05 -63.14
N THR A 841 21.22 -29.05 -61.98
CA THR A 841 21.86 -27.85 -61.42
C THR A 841 23.37 -28.04 -61.33
N TRP A 842 24.12 -27.06 -61.85
CA TRP A 842 25.58 -27.10 -61.96
C TRP A 842 26.15 -25.77 -61.48
N GLN A 843 27.21 -25.82 -60.68
CA GLN A 843 27.91 -24.65 -60.17
C GLN A 843 29.43 -24.84 -60.25
N ALA A 844 30.17 -23.73 -60.34
CA ALA A 844 31.63 -23.75 -60.34
C ALA A 844 32.24 -23.95 -58.93
N SER A 845 31.44 -23.72 -57.88
CA SER A 845 31.86 -23.92 -56.49
C SER A 845 31.77 -25.41 -56.11
N PRO A 846 32.80 -26.01 -55.50
CA PRO A 846 32.72 -27.38 -54.99
C PRO A 846 31.91 -27.50 -53.69
N ILE A 847 31.52 -26.39 -53.06
CA ILE A 847 30.85 -26.36 -51.76
C ILE A 847 29.34 -26.17 -51.93
N PHE A 848 28.57 -27.06 -51.30
CA PHE A 848 27.12 -26.98 -51.15
C PHE A 848 26.80 -26.77 -49.66
N GLY A 849 26.52 -25.52 -49.28
CA GLY A 849 26.15 -25.15 -47.91
C GLY A 849 24.64 -25.03 -47.71
N THR A 850 24.23 -24.85 -46.46
CA THR A 850 22.84 -24.69 -46.03
C THR A 850 21.93 -25.90 -46.31
N LEU A 851 22.48 -27.10 -46.20
CA LEU A 851 21.77 -28.34 -46.48
C LEU A 851 20.97 -28.80 -45.25
N LEU A 852 19.74 -29.25 -45.51
CA LEU A 852 18.94 -29.99 -44.52
C LEU A 852 19.42 -31.45 -44.47
N ALA A 853 19.05 -32.19 -43.43
CA ALA A 853 19.28 -33.63 -43.39
C ALA A 853 18.61 -34.33 -44.60
N GLY A 854 19.35 -35.17 -45.30
CA GLY A 854 18.92 -35.74 -46.58
C GLY A 854 20.04 -36.43 -47.36
N SER A 855 19.71 -37.09 -48.46
CA SER A 855 20.70 -37.70 -49.36
C SER A 855 20.82 -36.87 -50.64
N TYR A 856 22.05 -36.50 -51.00
CA TYR A 856 22.36 -35.66 -52.16
C TYR A 856 23.15 -36.45 -53.21
N ASP A 857 22.81 -36.31 -54.49
CA ASP A 857 23.43 -37.04 -55.60
C ASP A 857 24.55 -36.19 -56.23
N MET A 858 25.79 -36.46 -55.81
CA MET A 858 26.94 -35.66 -56.23
C MET A 858 27.46 -36.10 -57.60
N GLN A 859 27.74 -35.15 -58.49
CA GLN A 859 28.32 -35.41 -59.81
C GLN A 859 29.23 -34.26 -60.27
N VAL A 860 30.27 -34.57 -61.04
CA VAL A 860 31.25 -33.61 -61.60
C VAL A 860 31.29 -33.71 -63.13
N ARG A 861 31.41 -32.58 -63.82
CA ARG A 861 31.66 -32.53 -65.27
C ARG A 861 32.83 -31.62 -65.61
N ASP A 862 33.51 -31.92 -66.70
CA ASP A 862 34.67 -31.15 -67.17
C ASP A 862 34.30 -30.13 -68.28
N ALA A 863 35.30 -29.39 -68.76
CA ALA A 863 35.14 -28.35 -69.78
C ALA A 863 34.65 -28.87 -71.14
N ASN A 864 34.79 -30.17 -71.40
CA ASN A 864 34.32 -30.84 -72.62
C ASN A 864 32.97 -31.55 -72.41
N LEU A 865 32.32 -31.31 -71.26
CA LEU A 865 31.07 -31.93 -70.83
C LEU A 865 31.16 -33.45 -70.63
N CYS A 866 32.36 -34.01 -70.48
CA CYS A 866 32.52 -35.40 -70.09
C CYS A 866 32.10 -35.51 -68.59
N LEU A 867 31.26 -36.51 -68.24
CA LEU A 867 30.63 -36.65 -66.90
C LEU A 867 31.34 -37.71 -66.03
N SER A 868 31.42 -37.46 -64.72
CA SER A 868 31.76 -38.48 -63.72
C SER A 868 30.57 -39.43 -63.44
N ALA A 869 30.83 -40.53 -62.74
CA ALA A 869 29.77 -41.32 -62.10
C ALA A 869 29.06 -40.51 -60.98
N ILE A 870 27.80 -40.81 -60.68
CA ILE A 870 27.01 -40.21 -59.58
C ILE A 870 27.38 -40.87 -58.24
N GLN A 871 27.53 -40.07 -57.19
CA GLN A 871 27.81 -40.53 -55.82
C GLN A 871 26.75 -39.98 -54.83
N ALA A 872 25.91 -40.85 -54.28
CA ALA A 872 24.95 -40.49 -53.23
C ALA A 872 25.66 -40.24 -51.89
N THR A 873 25.43 -39.08 -51.28
CA THR A 873 26.11 -38.61 -50.05
C THR A 873 25.07 -38.18 -49.00
N PRO A 874 24.99 -38.85 -47.83
CA PRO A 874 24.01 -38.52 -46.80
C PRO A 874 24.50 -37.40 -45.86
N VAL A 875 23.63 -36.44 -45.55
CA VAL A 875 23.73 -35.47 -44.46
C VAL A 875 22.74 -35.91 -43.36
N THR A 876 23.22 -36.04 -42.13
CA THR A 876 22.43 -36.51 -40.97
C THR A 876 22.23 -35.41 -39.93
N GLU A 877 21.27 -35.58 -39.02
CA GLU A 877 20.97 -34.66 -37.91
C GLU A 877 20.86 -35.43 -36.58
N PRO A 878 21.06 -34.76 -35.42
CA PRO A 878 20.84 -35.36 -34.10
C PRO A 878 19.34 -35.48 -33.74
N ASP A 879 19.01 -36.40 -32.80
CA ASP A 879 17.64 -36.58 -32.25
C ASP A 879 17.16 -35.34 -31.46
N ALA A 880 15.87 -35.00 -31.55
CA ALA A 880 15.27 -33.87 -30.83
C ALA A 880 15.38 -33.98 -29.29
N LEU A 881 15.67 -32.86 -28.61
CA LEU A 881 15.74 -32.79 -27.14
C LEU A 881 14.36 -32.94 -26.49
N ALA A 882 14.25 -33.89 -25.56
CA ALA A 882 13.06 -34.14 -24.75
C ALA A 882 13.43 -34.36 -23.27
N PHE A 883 12.56 -33.97 -22.34
CA PHE A 883 12.75 -34.11 -20.89
C PHE A 883 11.41 -34.21 -20.15
N ASN A 884 11.45 -34.60 -18.87
CA ASN A 884 10.33 -34.53 -17.93
C ASN A 884 10.67 -33.64 -16.74
N THR A 885 9.68 -33.27 -15.94
CA THR A 885 9.85 -32.49 -14.71
C THR A 885 9.19 -33.19 -13.52
N ASN A 886 9.86 -33.18 -12.38
CA ASN A 886 9.29 -33.44 -11.06
C ASN A 886 9.15 -32.10 -10.34
N LEU A 887 7.99 -31.87 -9.71
CA LEU A 887 7.67 -30.62 -9.04
C LEU A 887 7.44 -30.87 -7.55
N THR A 888 7.99 -30.00 -6.70
CA THR A 888 7.57 -29.83 -5.31
C THR A 888 6.98 -28.43 -5.19
N HIS A 889 5.72 -28.35 -4.76
CA HIS A 889 5.02 -27.07 -4.56
C HIS A 889 5.53 -26.35 -3.31
N VAL A 890 5.28 -25.03 -3.21
CA VAL A 890 5.71 -24.28 -2.01
C VAL A 890 4.89 -24.74 -0.81
N THR A 891 5.50 -24.76 0.37
CA THR A 891 4.87 -25.33 1.57
C THR A 891 3.92 -24.34 2.25
N CYS A 892 4.17 -23.03 2.10
CA CYS A 892 3.32 -21.94 2.63
C CYS A 892 2.95 -20.94 1.55
N ASN A 893 1.82 -20.26 1.72
CA ASN A 893 1.45 -19.12 0.89
C ASN A 893 2.53 -18.02 0.97
N GLY A 894 2.99 -17.52 -0.18
CA GLY A 894 4.14 -16.60 -0.26
C GLY A 894 5.50 -17.26 -0.02
N GLY A 895 5.56 -18.59 0.11
CA GLY A 895 6.79 -19.35 0.29
C GLY A 895 7.68 -19.36 -0.96
N ALA A 896 8.96 -19.66 -0.75
CA ALA A 896 9.97 -19.76 -1.80
C ALA A 896 10.77 -21.07 -1.67
N ASP A 897 10.10 -22.17 -1.34
CA ASP A 897 10.72 -23.49 -1.17
C ASP A 897 10.30 -24.51 -2.23
N GLY A 898 9.62 -24.05 -3.29
CA GLY A 898 9.28 -24.86 -4.43
C GLY A 898 10.53 -25.38 -5.15
N ILE A 899 10.40 -26.57 -5.76
CA ILE A 899 11.48 -27.25 -6.46
C ILE A 899 11.00 -27.70 -7.83
N ILE A 900 11.78 -27.39 -8.87
CA ILE A 900 11.66 -28.00 -10.20
C ILE A 900 12.91 -28.87 -10.42
N GLU A 901 12.72 -30.17 -10.62
CA GLU A 901 13.78 -31.08 -11.03
C GLU A 901 13.52 -31.57 -12.45
N ILE A 902 14.47 -31.36 -13.35
CA ILE A 902 14.42 -31.80 -14.75
C ILE A 902 15.06 -33.18 -14.83
N ILE A 903 14.32 -34.16 -15.33
CA ILE A 903 14.72 -35.57 -15.37
C ILE A 903 14.51 -36.15 -16.77
N ASN A 904 15.10 -37.31 -17.03
CA ASN A 904 14.95 -38.07 -18.28
C ASN A 904 15.27 -37.27 -19.55
N VAL A 905 16.33 -36.45 -19.55
CA VAL A 905 16.77 -35.78 -20.79
C VAL A 905 17.22 -36.82 -21.82
N THR A 906 16.65 -36.78 -23.02
CA THR A 906 16.99 -37.62 -24.17
C THR A 906 17.09 -36.76 -25.44
N GLY A 907 17.93 -37.15 -26.40
CA GLY A 907 18.22 -36.36 -27.60
C GLY A 907 19.35 -35.34 -27.40
N GLY A 908 19.74 -34.64 -28.48
CA GLY A 908 20.88 -33.72 -28.51
C GLY A 908 22.22 -34.35 -28.10
N THR A 909 23.23 -33.51 -27.86
CA THR A 909 24.60 -33.91 -27.49
C THR A 909 24.97 -33.46 -26.08
N ALA A 910 25.08 -34.39 -25.13
CA ALA A 910 25.51 -34.08 -23.77
C ALA A 910 26.95 -33.48 -23.72
N PRO A 911 27.31 -32.65 -22.73
CA PRO A 911 26.55 -32.27 -21.52
C PRO A 911 25.38 -31.32 -21.79
N TYR A 912 24.38 -31.35 -20.89
CA TYR A 912 23.20 -30.50 -20.96
C TYR A 912 23.28 -29.34 -19.97
N GLU A 913 22.65 -28.23 -20.33
CA GLU A 913 22.34 -27.13 -19.43
C GLU A 913 20.82 -26.96 -19.36
N TYR A 914 20.37 -26.43 -18.23
CA TYR A 914 18.97 -26.36 -17.84
C TYR A 914 18.57 -24.91 -17.57
N SER A 915 17.34 -24.57 -17.90
CA SER A 915 16.74 -23.26 -17.66
C SER A 915 15.30 -23.41 -17.16
N ILE A 916 14.85 -22.48 -16.33
CA ILE A 916 13.44 -22.31 -15.89
C ILE A 916 12.82 -20.99 -16.37
N ASP A 917 13.57 -20.20 -17.15
CA ASP A 917 13.23 -18.84 -17.57
C ASP A 917 13.34 -18.66 -19.10
N LYS A 918 13.05 -19.73 -19.85
CA LYS A 918 13.07 -19.75 -21.32
C LYS A 918 14.43 -19.34 -21.90
N GLY A 919 15.50 -19.84 -21.30
CA GLY A 919 16.86 -19.66 -21.80
C GLY A 919 17.48 -18.29 -21.53
N THR A 920 16.91 -17.51 -20.61
CA THR A 920 17.53 -16.24 -20.16
C THR A 920 18.74 -16.54 -19.27
N THR A 921 18.65 -17.55 -18.42
CA THR A 921 19.75 -18.09 -17.62
C THR A 921 19.83 -19.61 -17.74
N TRP A 922 21.06 -20.13 -17.70
CA TRP A 922 21.37 -21.56 -17.88
C TRP A 922 22.30 -22.03 -16.77
N GLN A 923 22.06 -23.26 -16.27
CA GLN A 923 22.94 -23.90 -15.30
C GLN A 923 23.16 -25.38 -15.63
N ALA A 924 24.28 -25.95 -15.20
CA ALA A 924 24.58 -27.38 -15.36
C ALA A 924 23.77 -28.28 -14.41
N GLY A 925 23.23 -27.72 -13.32
CA GLY A 925 22.40 -28.45 -12.36
C GLY A 925 20.96 -28.61 -12.88
N ASN A 926 20.41 -29.81 -12.77
CA ASN A 926 19.05 -30.11 -13.21
C ASN A 926 17.97 -29.83 -12.16
N THR A 927 18.35 -29.35 -10.97
CA THR A 927 17.43 -29.01 -9.88
C THR A 927 17.45 -27.50 -9.61
N PHE A 928 16.27 -26.90 -9.57
CA PHE A 928 16.04 -25.49 -9.23
C PHE A 928 15.28 -25.48 -7.91
N ASN A 929 15.95 -25.00 -6.86
CA ASN A 929 15.38 -24.87 -5.52
C ASN A 929 15.05 -23.41 -5.26
N GLY A 930 14.28 -23.13 -4.22
CA GLY A 930 14.06 -21.75 -3.79
C GLY A 930 12.97 -21.03 -4.58
N LEU A 931 12.09 -21.77 -5.25
CA LEU A 931 11.14 -21.21 -6.21
C LEU A 931 9.86 -20.76 -5.53
N THR A 932 9.38 -19.56 -5.88
CA THR A 932 8.06 -19.05 -5.48
C THR A 932 6.95 -19.66 -6.35
N ALA A 933 5.70 -19.56 -5.93
CA ALA A 933 4.58 -19.96 -6.77
C ALA A 933 4.50 -19.14 -8.07
N GLY A 934 4.10 -19.80 -9.16
CA GLY A 934 4.03 -19.18 -10.48
C GLY A 934 4.43 -20.11 -11.64
N PRO A 935 4.23 -19.65 -12.89
CA PRO A 935 4.64 -20.38 -14.08
C PRO A 935 6.14 -20.25 -14.36
N TYR A 936 6.78 -21.35 -14.70
CA TYR A 936 8.18 -21.44 -15.12
C TYR A 936 8.27 -22.03 -16.52
N ASN A 937 9.13 -21.45 -17.36
CA ASN A 937 9.36 -21.90 -18.73
C ASN A 937 10.61 -22.77 -18.75
N VAL A 938 10.43 -24.07 -18.57
CA VAL A 938 11.52 -25.02 -18.46
C VAL A 938 12.05 -25.37 -19.84
N ALA A 939 13.36 -25.29 -20.03
CA ALA A 939 14.03 -25.68 -21.26
C ALA A 939 15.35 -26.39 -20.94
N VAL A 940 15.77 -27.25 -21.87
CA VAL A 940 17.07 -27.92 -21.84
C VAL A 940 17.81 -27.54 -23.11
N ARG A 941 19.11 -27.27 -23.00
CA ARG A 941 19.99 -27.17 -24.17
C ARG A 941 21.16 -28.10 -24.06
N ASP A 942 21.69 -28.47 -25.21
CA ASP A 942 22.84 -29.35 -25.31
C ASP A 942 24.16 -28.58 -25.50
N VAL A 943 25.28 -29.29 -25.65
CA VAL A 943 26.61 -28.68 -25.80
C VAL A 943 26.76 -27.85 -27.09
N ASN A 944 25.91 -28.10 -28.08
CA ASN A 944 25.88 -27.41 -29.36
C ASN A 944 24.90 -26.22 -29.35
N LEU A 945 24.35 -25.87 -28.18
CA LEU A 945 23.35 -24.82 -27.97
C LEU A 945 22.02 -25.08 -28.69
N CYS A 946 21.72 -26.33 -29.01
CA CYS A 946 20.39 -26.70 -29.48
C CYS A 946 19.43 -26.68 -28.29
N GLU A 947 18.34 -25.90 -28.36
CA GLU A 947 17.37 -25.76 -27.28
C GLU A 947 16.12 -26.62 -27.55
N SER A 948 15.56 -27.23 -26.51
CA SER A 948 14.24 -27.87 -26.57
C SER A 948 13.12 -26.83 -26.67
N ASP A 949 11.96 -27.22 -27.19
CA ASP A 949 10.73 -26.44 -27.00
C ASP A 949 10.46 -26.21 -25.49
N PRO A 950 10.05 -25.00 -25.08
CA PRO A 950 9.83 -24.70 -23.67
C PRO A 950 8.59 -25.43 -23.12
N LEU A 951 8.78 -26.12 -22.00
CA LEU A 951 7.70 -26.73 -21.23
C LEU A 951 7.26 -25.80 -20.11
N VAL A 952 6.03 -25.32 -20.16
CA VAL A 952 5.44 -24.50 -19.08
C VAL A 952 5.02 -25.41 -17.93
N VAL A 953 5.61 -25.21 -16.75
CA VAL A 953 5.20 -25.88 -15.50
C VAL A 953 4.79 -24.83 -14.47
N THR A 954 3.92 -25.17 -13.52
CA THR A 954 3.45 -24.22 -12.50
C THR A 954 3.73 -24.77 -11.10
N ILE A 955 4.45 -24.00 -10.29
CA ILE A 955 4.55 -24.22 -8.86
C ILE A 955 3.31 -23.60 -8.22
N LEU A 956 2.52 -24.41 -7.51
CA LEU A 956 1.32 -24.00 -6.79
C LEU A 956 1.69 -23.61 -5.35
N GLU A 957 0.86 -22.77 -4.73
CA GLU A 957 0.88 -22.48 -3.29
C GLU A 957 -0.44 -22.82 -2.62
N PRO A 958 -0.46 -23.13 -1.31
CA PRO A 958 -1.69 -23.27 -0.53
C PRO A 958 -2.36 -21.91 -0.26
N ASP A 959 -3.66 -21.92 0.05
CA ASP A 959 -4.42 -20.72 0.43
C ASP A 959 -3.92 -20.14 1.78
N VAL A 960 -4.03 -18.82 1.95
CA VAL A 960 -3.65 -18.10 3.19
C VAL A 960 -4.44 -18.63 4.39
N VAL A 961 -3.76 -18.88 5.52
CA VAL A 961 -4.43 -19.23 6.79
C VAL A 961 -5.16 -18.01 7.33
N ASP A 962 -6.49 -18.11 7.44
CA ASP A 962 -7.40 -17.06 7.90
C ASP A 962 -8.34 -17.61 9.00
N PHE A 963 -8.79 -16.76 9.92
CA PHE A 963 -9.60 -17.16 11.07
C PHE A 963 -10.42 -15.98 11.63
N ASP A 964 -11.47 -16.32 12.39
CA ASP A 964 -12.24 -15.37 13.18
C ASP A 964 -11.99 -15.60 14.68
N THR A 965 -12.34 -14.62 15.53
CA THR A 965 -12.23 -14.71 16.99
C THR A 965 -13.53 -14.33 17.67
N ASP A 966 -13.95 -15.12 18.65
CA ASP A 966 -15.01 -14.77 19.60
C ASP A 966 -14.39 -14.47 20.98
N MET A 967 -14.89 -13.47 21.69
CA MET A 967 -14.28 -12.96 22.92
C MET A 967 -15.32 -12.77 24.02
N THR A 968 -15.04 -13.34 25.19
CA THR A 968 -15.79 -13.13 26.43
C THR A 968 -14.98 -12.22 27.36
N PRO A 969 -15.50 -11.03 27.74
CA PRO A 969 -14.84 -10.10 28.67
C PRO A 969 -14.62 -10.69 30.07
N VAL A 970 -13.72 -10.08 30.85
CA VAL A 970 -13.53 -10.40 32.27
C VAL A 970 -14.78 -10.01 33.08
N SER A 971 -15.22 -10.85 34.01
CA SER A 971 -16.51 -10.67 34.69
C SER A 971 -16.54 -9.56 35.77
N CYS A 972 -15.41 -9.33 36.44
CA CYS A 972 -15.20 -8.25 37.41
C CYS A 972 -13.82 -7.60 37.22
N ASN A 973 -13.70 -6.32 37.56
CA ASN A 973 -12.42 -5.61 37.56
C ASN A 973 -11.34 -6.39 38.36
N GLY A 974 -10.22 -6.69 37.71
CA GLY A 974 -9.08 -7.39 38.29
C GLY A 974 -9.17 -8.92 38.35
N LEU A 975 -10.22 -9.55 37.78
CA LEU A 975 -10.29 -11.00 37.63
C LEU A 975 -9.55 -11.49 36.38
N ALA A 976 -9.29 -12.80 36.34
CA ALA A 976 -8.61 -13.49 35.24
C ALA A 976 -9.52 -14.61 34.73
N ASP A 977 -10.69 -14.24 34.22
CA ASP A 977 -11.71 -15.17 33.72
C ASP A 977 -12.24 -14.83 32.32
N GLY A 978 -11.60 -13.89 31.62
CA GLY A 978 -11.86 -13.65 30.20
C GLY A 978 -11.47 -14.84 29.32
N GLU A 979 -12.07 -14.94 28.15
CA GLU A 979 -11.87 -16.04 27.20
C GLU A 979 -11.80 -15.54 25.76
N ILE A 980 -10.88 -16.09 24.96
CA ILE A 980 -10.85 -15.91 23.50
C ILE A 980 -10.96 -17.29 22.84
N GLU A 981 -11.89 -17.47 21.91
CA GLU A 981 -12.02 -18.67 21.08
C GLU A 981 -11.72 -18.34 19.61
N VAL A 982 -10.80 -19.09 19.00
CA VAL A 982 -10.51 -19.01 17.56
C VAL A 982 -11.46 -19.90 16.79
N ILE A 983 -12.23 -19.31 15.88
CA ILE A 983 -13.26 -20.00 15.09
C ILE A 983 -13.02 -19.82 13.58
N ASN A 984 -13.74 -20.59 12.75
CA ASN A 984 -13.73 -20.48 11.29
C ASN A 984 -12.34 -20.51 10.59
N VAL A 985 -11.38 -21.30 11.11
CA VAL A 985 -10.07 -21.42 10.45
C VAL A 985 -10.19 -21.98 9.02
N THR A 986 -9.75 -21.21 8.03
CA THR A 986 -9.69 -21.59 6.61
C THR A 986 -8.27 -21.40 6.03
N GLY A 987 -7.95 -22.08 4.93
CA GLY A 987 -6.61 -22.07 4.33
C GLY A 987 -5.54 -22.88 5.08
N GLY A 988 -4.33 -22.96 4.53
CA GLY A 988 -3.24 -23.83 5.03
C GLY A 988 -3.56 -25.33 5.07
N THR A 989 -2.75 -26.09 5.80
CA THR A 989 -2.87 -27.56 5.93
C THR A 989 -3.13 -27.97 7.39
N ALA A 990 -4.34 -28.45 7.70
CA ALA A 990 -4.69 -28.99 9.02
C ALA A 990 -3.80 -30.20 9.42
N PRO A 991 -3.54 -30.45 10.71
CA PRO A 991 -4.08 -29.78 11.90
C PRO A 991 -3.44 -28.42 12.23
N TYR A 992 -4.19 -27.55 12.92
CA TYR A 992 -3.74 -26.22 13.36
C TYR A 992 -3.31 -26.19 14.83
N THR A 993 -2.45 -25.22 15.14
CA THR A 993 -2.07 -24.80 16.49
C THR A 993 -2.29 -23.30 16.63
N TYR A 994 -2.61 -22.85 17.84
CA TYR A 994 -3.07 -21.51 18.13
C TYR A 994 -2.14 -20.84 19.15
N SER A 995 -1.91 -19.55 18.98
CA SER A 995 -1.15 -18.69 19.89
C SER A 995 -1.99 -17.45 20.24
N ASN A 996 -1.85 -16.96 21.48
CA ASN A 996 -2.43 -15.69 21.94
C ASN A 996 -1.36 -14.66 22.35
N ASP A 997 -0.10 -14.91 21.98
CA ASP A 997 1.07 -14.10 22.36
C ASP A 997 1.97 -13.79 21.15
N GLY A 998 1.38 -13.65 19.96
CA GLY A 998 2.08 -13.30 18.73
C GLY A 998 3.06 -14.38 18.27
N GLY A 999 2.74 -15.64 18.56
CA GLY A 999 3.52 -16.81 18.14
C GLY A 999 4.66 -17.21 19.07
N ALA A 1000 4.76 -16.62 20.27
CA ALA A 1000 5.78 -16.99 21.26
C ALA A 1000 5.53 -18.37 21.88
N THR A 1001 4.26 -18.72 22.13
CA THR A 1001 3.82 -20.06 22.58
C THR A 1001 2.64 -20.57 21.75
N TRP A 1002 2.51 -21.89 21.64
CA TRP A 1002 1.53 -22.56 20.77
C TRP A 1002 0.83 -23.69 21.49
N GLN A 1003 -0.50 -23.79 21.33
CA GLN A 1003 -1.32 -24.89 21.85
C GLN A 1003 -2.21 -25.49 20.75
N ALA A 1004 -2.74 -26.69 20.99
CA ALA A 1004 -3.64 -27.37 20.05
C ALA A 1004 -5.12 -26.99 20.23
N GLY A 1005 -5.48 -26.44 21.39
CA GLY A 1005 -6.84 -25.96 21.66
C GLY A 1005 -7.03 -24.55 21.08
N ALA A 1006 -8.20 -24.30 20.49
CA ALA A 1006 -8.56 -23.01 19.92
C ALA A 1006 -9.03 -21.98 20.96
N THR A 1007 -9.19 -22.40 22.22
CA THR A 1007 -9.70 -21.58 23.32
C THR A 1007 -8.59 -21.18 24.28
N PHE A 1008 -8.51 -19.89 24.61
CA PHE A 1008 -7.64 -19.30 25.62
C PHE A 1008 -8.52 -18.79 26.76
N ALA A 1009 -8.59 -19.54 27.86
CA ALA A 1009 -9.40 -19.19 29.03
C ALA A 1009 -8.52 -18.63 30.17
N GLY A 1010 -9.15 -17.90 31.09
CA GLY A 1010 -8.49 -17.37 32.28
C GLY A 1010 -7.64 -16.13 31.99
N LEU A 1011 -8.05 -15.34 30.99
CA LEU A 1011 -7.36 -14.15 30.55
C LEU A 1011 -7.72 -12.96 31.45
N VAL A 1012 -6.75 -12.06 31.67
CA VAL A 1012 -6.97 -10.76 32.31
C VAL A 1012 -7.29 -9.73 31.23
N ALA A 1013 -7.76 -8.54 31.60
CA ALA A 1013 -7.91 -7.47 30.61
C ALA A 1013 -6.56 -7.08 30.00
N GLY A 1014 -6.54 -6.90 28.69
CA GLY A 1014 -5.35 -6.60 27.91
C GLY A 1014 -5.46 -7.05 26.45
N ASP A 1015 -4.45 -6.70 25.67
CA ASP A 1015 -4.35 -7.06 24.25
C ASP A 1015 -3.65 -8.42 24.10
N TYR A 1016 -4.26 -9.31 23.32
CA TYR A 1016 -3.73 -10.63 22.98
C TYR A 1016 -3.54 -10.73 21.48
N ASP A 1017 -2.32 -11.04 21.06
CA ASP A 1017 -1.97 -11.21 19.65
C ASP A 1017 -2.27 -12.64 19.21
N ILE A 1018 -3.41 -12.83 18.58
CA ILE A 1018 -3.87 -14.14 18.12
C ILE A 1018 -3.20 -14.49 16.79
N GLN A 1019 -2.65 -15.70 16.73
CA GLN A 1019 -2.16 -16.31 15.50
C GLN A 1019 -2.53 -17.78 15.40
N VAL A 1020 -2.74 -18.24 14.18
CA VAL A 1020 -2.98 -19.64 13.84
C VAL A 1020 -1.81 -20.13 12.99
N ARG A 1021 -1.33 -21.33 13.29
CA ARG A 1021 -0.27 -22.00 12.54
C ARG A 1021 -0.67 -23.40 12.15
N ASP A 1022 -0.49 -23.73 10.89
CA ASP A 1022 -0.81 -25.03 10.34
C ASP A 1022 0.29 -26.09 10.63
N VAL A 1023 0.10 -27.31 10.11
CA VAL A 1023 1.03 -28.44 10.32
C VAL A 1023 2.40 -28.21 9.67
N ASN A 1024 2.45 -27.36 8.65
CA ASN A 1024 3.65 -27.01 7.90
C ASN A 1024 4.37 -25.77 8.47
N LEU A 1025 3.90 -25.28 9.62
CA LEU A 1025 4.40 -24.09 10.31
C LEU A 1025 4.10 -22.76 9.60
N CYS A 1026 3.13 -22.74 8.68
CA CYS A 1026 2.65 -21.53 8.04
C CYS A 1026 1.77 -20.75 9.02
N ILE A 1027 2.14 -19.51 9.31
CA ILE A 1027 1.47 -18.64 10.30
C ILE A 1027 0.50 -17.67 9.60
N SER A 1028 -0.64 -17.42 10.24
CA SER A 1028 -1.56 -16.35 9.87
C SER A 1028 -0.95 -14.96 10.15
N ALA A 1029 -1.59 -13.91 9.63
CA ALA A 1029 -1.38 -12.56 10.15
C ALA A 1029 -1.73 -12.51 11.65
N ILE A 1030 -1.12 -11.57 12.38
CA ILE A 1030 -1.47 -11.27 13.78
C ILE A 1030 -2.82 -10.56 13.79
N GLN A 1031 -3.75 -11.08 14.57
CA GLN A 1031 -4.99 -10.38 14.92
C GLN A 1031 -4.95 -10.04 16.41
N THR A 1032 -4.82 -8.76 16.75
CA THR A 1032 -4.88 -8.31 18.14
C THR A 1032 -6.33 -8.28 18.61
N VAL A 1033 -6.64 -9.02 19.67
CA VAL A 1033 -7.95 -9.06 20.33
C VAL A 1033 -7.80 -8.51 21.73
N THR A 1034 -8.56 -7.45 22.04
CA THR A 1034 -8.56 -6.82 23.37
C THR A 1034 -9.61 -7.49 24.25
N VAL A 1035 -9.16 -8.18 25.30
CA VAL A 1035 -10.04 -8.61 26.40
C VAL A 1035 -10.25 -7.38 27.30
N THR A 1036 -11.51 -7.02 27.51
CA THR A 1036 -11.88 -5.86 28.35
C THR A 1036 -12.31 -6.31 29.75
N GLU A 1037 -12.16 -5.45 30.75
CA GLU A 1037 -12.76 -5.61 32.09
C GLU A 1037 -13.65 -4.42 32.40
N PRO A 1038 -14.70 -4.59 33.25
CA PRO A 1038 -15.51 -3.47 33.71
C PRO A 1038 -14.70 -2.55 34.64
N ASP A 1039 -15.08 -1.27 34.70
CA ASP A 1039 -14.49 -0.28 35.60
C ASP A 1039 -14.70 -0.63 37.09
N PRO A 1040 -13.78 -0.25 38.01
CA PRO A 1040 -13.98 -0.46 39.45
C PRO A 1040 -15.23 0.25 39.98
N ILE A 1041 -16.03 -0.44 40.81
CA ILE A 1041 -17.22 0.16 41.46
C ILE A 1041 -16.77 1.22 42.48
N ASN A 1042 -17.20 2.45 42.25
CA ASN A 1042 -16.98 3.61 43.12
C ASN A 1042 -18.31 4.29 43.45
N PHE A 1043 -18.45 4.88 44.63
CA PHE A 1043 -19.67 5.54 45.08
C PHE A 1043 -19.38 6.63 46.10
N ALA A 1044 -20.34 7.52 46.33
CA ALA A 1044 -20.32 8.52 47.40
C ALA A 1044 -21.52 8.32 48.34
N THR A 1045 -21.47 8.92 49.52
CA THR A 1045 -22.56 8.84 50.52
C THR A 1045 -23.00 10.25 50.90
N ASP A 1046 -24.29 10.52 50.82
CA ASP A 1046 -24.92 11.70 51.41
C ASP A 1046 -25.58 11.31 52.73
N MET A 1047 -25.45 12.13 53.78
CA MET A 1047 -25.98 11.82 55.10
C MET A 1047 -26.85 12.93 55.66
N THR A 1048 -27.97 12.56 56.26
CA THR A 1048 -28.78 13.46 57.08
C THR A 1048 -28.53 13.15 58.57
N PRO A 1049 -28.12 14.15 59.37
CA PRO A 1049 -27.99 14.00 60.82
C PRO A 1049 -29.35 13.74 61.49
N VAL A 1050 -29.30 13.15 62.68
CA VAL A 1050 -30.48 12.96 63.54
C VAL A 1050 -30.99 14.32 64.05
N THR A 1051 -32.30 14.55 64.07
CA THR A 1051 -32.90 15.88 64.38
C THR A 1051 -32.80 16.28 65.86
N CYS A 1052 -32.93 15.31 66.77
CA CYS A 1052 -32.80 15.52 68.22
C CYS A 1052 -31.74 14.58 68.79
N ASN A 1053 -31.09 14.98 69.89
CA ASN A 1053 -30.17 14.11 70.61
C ASN A 1053 -30.87 12.80 71.02
N GLY A 1054 -30.36 11.64 70.58
CA GLY A 1054 -30.96 10.33 70.84
C GLY A 1054 -32.11 9.93 69.91
N GLY A 1055 -32.37 10.69 68.84
CA GLY A 1055 -33.33 10.32 67.80
C GLY A 1055 -32.86 9.17 66.90
N ALA A 1056 -33.77 8.67 66.05
CA ALA A 1056 -33.53 7.61 65.09
C ALA A 1056 -34.11 7.98 63.72
N ASP A 1057 -33.89 9.22 63.29
CA ASP A 1057 -34.41 9.78 62.05
C ASP A 1057 -33.30 10.20 61.06
N GLY A 1058 -32.04 9.87 61.36
CA GLY A 1058 -30.94 10.07 60.41
C GLY A 1058 -31.06 9.14 59.20
N SER A 1059 -30.41 9.52 58.10
CA SER A 1059 -30.33 8.67 56.90
C SER A 1059 -28.97 8.74 56.24
N ILE A 1060 -28.63 7.67 55.51
CA ILE A 1060 -27.52 7.65 54.55
C ILE A 1060 -28.10 7.26 53.19
N GLU A 1061 -27.78 8.02 52.15
CA GLU A 1061 -28.07 7.70 50.76
C GLU A 1061 -26.76 7.43 50.00
N VAL A 1062 -26.67 6.30 49.32
CA VAL A 1062 -25.57 6.01 48.41
C VAL A 1062 -25.84 6.68 47.06
N ILE A 1063 -24.98 7.60 46.66
CA ILE A 1063 -25.11 8.40 45.44
C ILE A 1063 -23.90 8.22 44.53
N ASN A 1064 -24.04 8.59 43.25
CA ASN A 1064 -22.95 8.60 42.26
C ASN A 1064 -22.24 7.24 42.13
N VAL A 1065 -22.98 6.13 42.09
CA VAL A 1065 -22.39 4.82 41.78
C VAL A 1065 -21.89 4.82 40.33
N THR A 1066 -20.61 4.56 40.14
CA THR A 1066 -19.94 4.47 38.83
C THR A 1066 -19.08 3.22 38.77
N GLY A 1067 -19.00 2.55 37.61
CA GLY A 1067 -18.27 1.30 37.43
C GLY A 1067 -19.07 0.05 37.84
N GLY A 1068 -18.57 -1.13 37.48
CA GLY A 1068 -19.32 -2.40 37.56
C GLY A 1068 -20.49 -2.50 36.57
N THR A 1069 -21.30 -3.55 36.72
CA THR A 1069 -22.43 -3.88 35.84
C THR A 1069 -23.78 -3.73 36.57
N ALA A 1070 -24.60 -2.74 36.21
CA ALA A 1070 -25.94 -2.56 36.81
C ALA A 1070 -26.86 -3.79 36.57
N PRO A 1071 -27.85 -4.08 37.45
CA PRO A 1071 -28.26 -3.33 38.63
C PRO A 1071 -27.34 -3.48 39.84
N TYR A 1072 -27.38 -2.49 40.75
CA TYR A 1072 -26.58 -2.49 41.99
C TYR A 1072 -27.42 -2.87 43.22
N GLU A 1073 -26.75 -3.47 44.20
CA GLU A 1073 -27.26 -3.64 45.56
C GLU A 1073 -26.35 -2.94 46.56
N TYR A 1074 -26.95 -2.46 47.65
CA TYR A 1074 -26.32 -1.59 48.64
C TYR A 1074 -26.32 -2.24 50.01
N SER A 1075 -25.25 -2.03 50.76
CA SER A 1075 -25.08 -2.50 52.14
C SER A 1075 -24.62 -1.36 53.02
N ASN A 1076 -25.11 -1.30 54.26
CA ASN A 1076 -24.63 -0.39 55.32
C ASN A 1076 -23.86 -1.11 56.44
N ASP A 1077 -23.63 -2.41 56.30
CA ASP A 1077 -22.98 -3.28 57.28
C ASP A 1077 -21.72 -3.99 56.75
N GLY A 1078 -21.13 -3.47 55.66
CA GLY A 1078 -19.92 -4.02 55.05
C GLY A 1078 -20.16 -5.34 54.30
N GLY A 1079 -21.34 -5.47 53.69
CA GLY A 1079 -21.70 -6.57 52.79
C GLY A 1079 -22.32 -7.79 53.47
N ALA A 1080 -22.73 -7.69 54.74
CA ALA A 1080 -23.41 -8.78 55.44
C ALA A 1080 -24.90 -8.87 55.05
N THR A 1081 -25.54 -7.73 54.79
CA THR A 1081 -26.89 -7.63 54.23
C THR A 1081 -26.94 -6.64 53.06
N TRP A 1082 -27.88 -6.87 52.13
CA TRP A 1082 -27.98 -6.14 50.86
C TRP A 1082 -29.43 -5.74 50.58
N GLN A 1083 -29.62 -4.54 50.03
CA GLN A 1083 -30.92 -4.04 49.55
C GLN A 1083 -30.77 -3.34 48.20
N ALA A 1084 -31.83 -3.33 47.39
CA ALA A 1084 -31.82 -2.63 46.10
C ALA A 1084 -31.98 -1.10 46.24
N SER A 1085 -32.50 -0.63 47.36
CA SER A 1085 -32.64 0.81 47.62
C SER A 1085 -31.29 1.41 48.05
N PRO A 1086 -30.86 2.54 47.48
CA PRO A 1086 -29.65 3.24 47.92
C PRO A 1086 -29.83 3.99 49.25
N ILE A 1087 -31.05 4.07 49.77
CA ILE A 1087 -31.40 4.86 50.96
C ILE A 1087 -31.55 3.96 52.20
N PHE A 1088 -30.80 4.30 53.24
CA PHE A 1088 -30.91 3.74 54.59
C PHE A 1088 -31.47 4.80 55.53
N GLY A 1089 -32.76 4.72 55.85
CA GLY A 1089 -33.45 5.63 56.77
C GLY A 1089 -33.61 5.06 58.17
N GLY A 1090 -33.98 5.92 59.13
CA GLY A 1090 -34.26 5.51 60.51
C GLY A 1090 -33.00 5.21 61.32
N LEU A 1091 -31.87 5.80 60.93
CA LEU A 1091 -30.56 5.54 61.53
C LEU A 1091 -30.38 6.36 62.80
N VAL A 1092 -29.73 5.74 63.79
CA VAL A 1092 -29.24 6.42 64.99
C VAL A 1092 -27.83 6.94 64.73
N ALA A 1093 -27.34 7.87 65.56
CA ALA A 1093 -25.97 8.35 65.44
C ALA A 1093 -24.95 7.21 65.68
N ALA A 1094 -24.25 6.80 64.61
CA ALA A 1094 -23.25 5.74 64.58
C ALA A 1094 -22.45 5.80 63.25
N THR A 1095 -21.36 5.04 63.17
CA THR A 1095 -20.63 4.78 61.91
C THR A 1095 -21.22 3.56 61.20
N TYR A 1096 -21.59 3.71 59.93
CA TYR A 1096 -22.08 2.64 59.06
C TYR A 1096 -21.06 2.31 57.97
N ASN A 1097 -20.88 1.03 57.66
CA ASN A 1097 -19.91 0.55 56.67
C ASN A 1097 -20.61 0.36 55.33
N MET A 1098 -20.54 1.38 54.49
CA MET A 1098 -21.23 1.38 53.21
C MET A 1098 -20.46 0.53 52.18
N GLN A 1099 -21.17 -0.27 51.41
CA GLN A 1099 -20.60 -1.06 50.31
C GLN A 1099 -21.63 -1.26 49.20
N VAL A 1100 -21.17 -1.31 47.95
CA VAL A 1100 -22.00 -1.54 46.76
C VAL A 1100 -21.54 -2.82 46.08
N ARG A 1101 -22.47 -3.61 45.55
CA ARG A 1101 -22.16 -4.70 44.62
C ARG A 1101 -23.00 -4.61 43.36
N ASP A 1102 -22.48 -5.13 42.28
CA ASP A 1102 -23.12 -5.11 40.97
C ASP A 1102 -23.84 -6.43 40.63
N ALA A 1103 -24.38 -6.54 39.42
CA ALA A 1103 -25.13 -7.71 38.93
C ALA A 1103 -24.27 -8.98 38.83
N ASN A 1104 -22.95 -8.84 38.68
CA ASN A 1104 -21.97 -9.92 38.65
C ASN A 1104 -21.44 -10.27 40.05
N LEU A 1105 -22.00 -9.65 41.10
CA LEU A 1105 -21.59 -9.79 42.50
C LEU A 1105 -20.19 -9.25 42.78
N CYS A 1106 -19.64 -8.40 41.90
CA CYS A 1106 -18.41 -7.66 42.14
C CYS A 1106 -18.68 -6.63 43.24
N THR A 1107 -17.79 -6.48 44.23
CA THR A 1107 -18.01 -5.58 45.39
C THR A 1107 -17.06 -4.39 45.36
N SER A 1108 -17.56 -3.22 45.75
CA SER A 1108 -16.76 -2.02 45.98
C SER A 1108 -15.89 -2.16 47.23
N ALA A 1109 -14.94 -1.25 47.40
CA ALA A 1109 -14.33 -1.02 48.71
C ALA A 1109 -15.38 -0.57 49.75
N VAL A 1110 -15.14 -0.87 51.03
CA VAL A 1110 -16.01 -0.43 52.14
C VAL A 1110 -15.71 1.03 52.48
N VAL A 1111 -16.75 1.88 52.52
CA VAL A 1111 -16.66 3.30 52.88
C VAL A 1111 -17.37 3.52 54.23
N PRO A 1112 -16.65 3.87 55.31
CA PRO A 1112 -17.29 4.21 56.58
C PRO A 1112 -17.92 5.60 56.56
N THR A 1113 -19.19 5.71 56.96
CA THR A 1113 -19.98 6.96 56.96
C THR A 1113 -20.61 7.20 58.32
N ASP A 1114 -20.39 8.38 58.91
CA ASP A 1114 -20.87 8.75 60.24
C ASP A 1114 -22.22 9.48 60.17
N VAL A 1115 -23.24 8.96 60.86
CA VAL A 1115 -24.47 9.69 61.19
C VAL A 1115 -24.26 10.44 62.50
N THR A 1116 -24.48 11.76 62.50
CA THR A 1116 -24.24 12.65 63.65
C THR A 1116 -25.55 13.11 64.31
N GLN A 1117 -25.49 13.62 65.54
CA GLN A 1117 -26.65 14.16 66.28
C GLN A 1117 -26.28 15.45 67.05
N PRO A 1118 -27.23 16.37 67.31
CA PRO A 1118 -27.00 17.58 68.11
C PRO A 1118 -26.78 17.28 69.60
N ASP A 1119 -26.16 18.20 70.33
CA ASP A 1119 -25.91 18.11 71.79
C ASP A 1119 -27.22 18.23 72.61
N ALA A 1120 -27.31 17.51 73.74
CA ALA A 1120 -28.49 17.53 74.62
C ALA A 1120 -28.73 18.89 75.29
N ILE A 1121 -30.00 19.35 75.34
CA ILE A 1121 -30.42 20.60 76.00
C ILE A 1121 -30.35 20.45 77.53
N ALA A 1122 -29.74 21.42 78.22
CA ALA A 1122 -29.67 21.53 79.67
C ALA A 1122 -30.03 22.96 80.13
N PHE A 1123 -30.70 23.11 81.28
CA PHE A 1123 -31.12 24.39 81.86
C PHE A 1123 -31.19 24.33 83.40
N VAL A 1124 -31.24 25.49 84.07
CA VAL A 1124 -31.31 25.62 85.54
C VAL A 1124 -32.46 26.58 85.94
N PRO A 1125 -33.51 26.10 86.62
CA PRO A 1125 -34.57 26.97 87.15
C PRO A 1125 -34.18 27.56 88.53
N VAL A 1126 -34.46 28.84 88.73
CA VAL A 1126 -34.09 29.62 89.93
C VAL A 1126 -35.33 30.28 90.51
N VAL A 1127 -35.59 30.10 91.82
CA VAL A 1127 -36.66 30.83 92.53
C VAL A 1127 -36.15 32.22 92.90
N ASN A 1128 -36.67 33.25 92.24
CA ASN A 1128 -36.30 34.63 92.50
C ASN A 1128 -37.11 35.21 93.69
N GLN A 1129 -38.34 34.75 93.90
CA GLN A 1129 -39.21 35.21 94.99
C GLN A 1129 -40.18 34.12 95.45
N ASN A 1130 -40.24 33.90 96.77
CA ASN A 1130 -41.32 33.16 97.44
C ASN A 1130 -42.47 34.10 97.81
N VAL A 1131 -43.69 33.58 98.02
CA VAL A 1131 -44.87 34.43 98.29
C VAL A 1131 -44.78 35.14 99.66
N THR A 1132 -45.20 36.40 99.72
CA THR A 1132 -44.88 37.29 100.85
C THR A 1132 -45.84 37.20 102.05
N CYS A 1133 -47.10 36.79 101.86
CA CYS A 1133 -48.05 36.47 102.95
C CYS A 1133 -48.80 35.15 102.66
N ASN A 1134 -49.34 34.51 103.72
CA ASN A 1134 -50.16 33.30 103.56
C ASN A 1134 -51.39 33.60 102.69
N GLY A 1135 -51.44 33.01 101.49
CA GLY A 1135 -52.53 33.19 100.53
C GLY A 1135 -52.27 34.19 99.39
N ASP A 1136 -51.10 34.81 99.29
CA ASP A 1136 -50.74 35.70 98.17
C ASP A 1136 -50.23 34.93 96.93
N SER A 1137 -50.24 35.58 95.76
CA SER A 1137 -49.80 35.05 94.46
C SER A 1137 -48.73 35.93 93.81
N ASP A 1138 -47.64 36.20 94.54
CA ASP A 1138 -46.52 37.06 94.10
C ASP A 1138 -45.18 36.32 93.94
N GLY A 1139 -45.18 34.99 93.78
CA GLY A 1139 -43.96 34.19 93.55
C GLY A 1139 -43.39 34.34 92.13
N GLU A 1140 -42.08 34.13 91.97
CA GLU A 1140 -41.36 34.23 90.69
C GLU A 1140 -40.27 33.15 90.52
N ILE A 1141 -40.22 32.52 89.33
CA ILE A 1141 -39.18 31.58 88.89
C ILE A 1141 -38.56 32.07 87.56
N GLU A 1142 -37.24 31.98 87.41
CA GLU A 1142 -36.51 32.27 86.17
C GLU A 1142 -35.67 31.06 85.71
N ILE A 1143 -35.73 30.69 84.43
CA ILE A 1143 -34.85 29.69 83.82
C ILE A 1143 -33.56 30.35 83.32
N THR A 1144 -32.41 29.86 83.79
CA THR A 1144 -31.07 30.35 83.42
C THR A 1144 -30.19 29.23 82.87
N ASN A 1145 -29.08 29.60 82.22
CA ASN A 1145 -28.06 28.67 81.68
C ASN A 1145 -28.59 27.60 80.70
N VAL A 1146 -29.38 27.99 79.70
CA VAL A 1146 -29.74 27.06 78.62
C VAL A 1146 -28.53 26.80 77.72
N THR A 1147 -28.08 25.54 77.61
CA THR A 1147 -26.99 25.09 76.73
C THR A 1147 -27.37 23.80 76.01
N GLY A 1148 -26.91 23.59 74.77
CA GLY A 1148 -27.30 22.44 73.93
C GLY A 1148 -28.58 22.69 73.12
N GLY A 1149 -28.94 21.76 72.22
CA GLY A 1149 -29.99 21.96 71.21
C GLY A 1149 -29.77 23.15 70.28
N ILE A 1150 -30.80 23.55 69.55
CA ILE A 1150 -30.74 24.63 68.55
C ILE A 1150 -31.61 25.82 68.95
N ALA A 1151 -31.02 26.98 69.26
CA ALA A 1151 -31.77 28.20 69.56
C ALA A 1151 -32.61 28.69 68.36
N PRO A 1152 -33.76 29.39 68.54
CA PRO A 1152 -34.31 29.93 69.80
C PRO A 1152 -34.95 28.89 70.71
N TYR A 1153 -35.00 29.19 72.02
CA TYR A 1153 -35.63 28.34 73.03
C TYR A 1153 -36.98 28.92 73.49
N GLU A 1154 -37.89 28.02 73.86
CA GLU A 1154 -39.14 28.36 74.54
C GLU A 1154 -39.24 27.61 75.88
N TYR A 1155 -39.89 28.23 76.85
CA TYR A 1155 -39.90 27.83 78.25
C TYR A 1155 -41.33 27.55 78.72
N SER A 1156 -41.49 26.56 79.58
CA SER A 1156 -42.78 26.19 80.19
C SER A 1156 -42.60 25.93 81.68
N ASN A 1157 -43.63 26.24 82.48
CA ASN A 1157 -43.73 25.93 83.91
C ASN A 1157 -44.85 24.93 84.25
N ASP A 1158 -45.51 24.38 83.22
CA ASP A 1158 -46.65 23.46 83.32
C ASP A 1158 -46.38 22.12 82.62
N ASN A 1159 -45.12 21.68 82.61
CA ASN A 1159 -44.66 20.45 81.97
C ASN A 1159 -44.93 20.38 80.46
N GLY A 1160 -44.79 21.52 79.77
CA GLY A 1160 -44.87 21.60 78.31
C GLY A 1160 -46.28 21.69 77.74
N VAL A 1161 -47.28 22.04 78.56
CA VAL A 1161 -48.65 22.28 78.08
C VAL A 1161 -48.73 23.65 77.40
N THR A 1162 -48.09 24.66 77.97
CA THR A 1162 -47.94 25.99 77.38
C THR A 1162 -46.48 26.44 77.40
N PHE A 1163 -46.05 27.12 76.33
CA PHE A 1163 -44.69 27.64 76.18
C PHE A 1163 -44.71 29.15 75.97
N GLN A 1164 -43.71 29.83 76.51
CA GLN A 1164 -43.45 31.25 76.32
C GLN A 1164 -41.99 31.49 75.96
N ALA A 1165 -41.71 32.56 75.20
CA ALA A 1165 -40.33 32.94 74.85
C ALA A 1165 -39.56 33.57 76.02
N SER A 1166 -40.26 34.05 77.04
CA SER A 1166 -39.63 34.62 78.24
C SER A 1166 -39.20 33.52 79.21
N PRO A 1167 -37.96 33.53 79.73
CA PRO A 1167 -37.54 32.57 80.75
C PRO A 1167 -38.11 32.84 82.15
N ILE A 1168 -38.85 33.95 82.34
CA ILE A 1168 -39.37 34.41 83.65
C ILE A 1168 -40.86 34.10 83.78
N PHE A 1169 -41.25 33.47 84.89
CA PHE A 1169 -42.62 33.17 85.30
C PHE A 1169 -42.95 33.90 86.60
N SER A 1170 -43.81 34.92 86.53
CA SER A 1170 -44.19 35.79 87.66
C SER A 1170 -45.65 35.63 88.05
N GLY A 1171 -46.01 35.93 89.30
CA GLY A 1171 -47.39 35.87 89.80
C GLY A 1171 -47.82 34.46 90.22
N LEU A 1172 -46.85 33.62 90.60
CA LEU A 1172 -47.07 32.24 90.98
C LEU A 1172 -47.56 32.16 92.45
N SER A 1173 -48.56 31.32 92.69
CA SER A 1173 -48.99 30.94 94.05
C SER A 1173 -48.05 29.90 94.66
N ALA A 1174 -48.09 29.71 95.97
CA ALA A 1174 -47.35 28.61 96.62
C ALA A 1174 -47.75 27.24 96.06
N GLY A 1175 -46.76 26.41 95.71
CA GLY A 1175 -46.95 25.14 95.03
C GLY A 1175 -45.74 24.73 94.17
N ASP A 1176 -45.83 23.56 93.55
CA ASP A 1176 -44.81 23.01 92.66
C ASP A 1176 -45.06 23.44 91.20
N CYS A 1177 -43.99 23.79 90.48
CA CYS A 1177 -43.97 24.13 89.06
C CYS A 1177 -43.04 23.17 88.32
N ASP A 1178 -43.47 22.63 87.17
CA ASP A 1178 -42.71 21.69 86.35
C ASP A 1178 -42.10 22.42 85.15
N MET A 1179 -40.79 22.65 85.23
CA MET A 1179 -40.07 23.45 84.25
C MET A 1179 -39.59 22.56 83.09
N VAL A 1180 -39.85 22.95 81.84
CA VAL A 1180 -39.26 22.35 80.64
C VAL A 1180 -38.81 23.43 79.64
N VAL A 1181 -37.80 23.11 78.84
CA VAL A 1181 -37.30 23.94 77.73
C VAL A 1181 -37.45 23.14 76.43
N ARG A 1182 -37.89 23.81 75.37
CA ARG A 1182 -37.81 23.24 74.01
C ARG A 1182 -37.01 24.15 73.09
N ASP A 1183 -36.33 23.56 72.12
CA ASP A 1183 -35.52 24.26 71.14
C ASP A 1183 -36.28 24.52 69.82
N ALA A 1184 -35.60 25.08 68.82
CA ALA A 1184 -36.16 25.44 67.52
C ALA A 1184 -36.67 24.25 66.70
N ASN A 1185 -36.13 23.06 66.97
CA ASN A 1185 -36.56 21.80 66.35
C ASN A 1185 -37.68 21.11 67.14
N LEU A 1186 -38.25 21.80 68.14
CA LEU A 1186 -39.26 21.30 69.07
C LEU A 1186 -38.75 20.12 69.95
N CYS A 1187 -37.43 19.93 70.08
CA CYS A 1187 -36.87 18.96 70.99
C CYS A 1187 -37.07 19.45 72.43
N VAL A 1188 -37.83 18.72 73.25
CA VAL A 1188 -38.20 19.11 74.62
C VAL A 1188 -37.32 18.40 75.66
N THR A 1189 -36.85 19.13 76.67
CA THR A 1189 -36.13 18.56 77.81
C THR A 1189 -37.04 17.72 78.72
N ALA A 1190 -36.46 16.82 79.51
CA ALA A 1190 -37.17 16.26 80.67
C ALA A 1190 -37.54 17.38 81.68
N SER A 1191 -38.64 17.19 82.44
CA SER A 1191 -39.11 18.18 83.41
C SER A 1191 -38.22 18.29 84.65
N GLN A 1192 -38.06 19.52 85.14
CA GLN A 1192 -37.42 19.84 86.41
C GLN A 1192 -38.42 20.56 87.32
N GLN A 1193 -38.75 19.94 88.45
CA GLN A 1193 -39.72 20.48 89.41
C GLN A 1193 -39.09 21.52 90.34
N VAL A 1194 -39.77 22.64 90.58
CA VAL A 1194 -39.36 23.73 91.50
C VAL A 1194 -40.53 24.21 92.35
N THR A 1195 -40.31 24.45 93.64
CA THR A 1195 -41.37 24.81 94.61
C THR A 1195 -41.31 26.27 95.05
N ILE A 1196 -42.44 26.98 95.00
CA ILE A 1196 -42.66 28.30 95.63
C ILE A 1196 -43.28 28.09 97.03
N THR A 1197 -42.73 28.72 98.08
CA THR A 1197 -43.10 28.51 99.50
C THR A 1197 -43.81 29.71 100.15
N GLN A 1198 -44.59 29.51 101.24
CA GLN A 1198 -45.34 30.55 101.98
C GLN A 1198 -45.28 30.41 103.54
N PRO A 1199 -45.57 31.46 104.35
CA PRO A 1199 -45.59 31.39 105.84
C PRO A 1199 -46.83 30.68 106.46
N ASP A 1200 -46.77 30.13 107.69
CA ASP A 1200 -47.79 29.24 108.35
C ASP A 1200 -48.95 29.94 109.17
N PRO A 1201 -50.15 29.30 109.40
CA PRO A 1201 -51.27 29.75 110.29
C PRO A 1201 -51.56 28.92 111.61
N ILE A 1202 -52.32 29.46 112.61
CA ILE A 1202 -52.50 28.99 114.04
C ILE A 1202 -53.69 27.99 114.33
N THR A 1203 -53.58 27.03 115.29
CA THR A 1203 -54.60 25.97 115.68
C THR A 1203 -54.75 25.59 117.21
N TYR A 1204 -55.77 24.75 117.59
CA TYR A 1204 -56.10 24.14 118.93
C TYR A 1204 -56.70 22.69 118.82
N ASP A 1205 -56.82 21.88 119.92
CA ASP A 1205 -57.42 20.50 119.91
C ASP A 1205 -58.16 20.00 121.20
N ALA A 1206 -59.05 18.99 121.08
CA ALA A 1206 -59.86 18.33 122.16
C ALA A 1206 -60.22 16.83 121.90
N ALA A 1207 -60.25 15.93 122.91
CA ALA A 1207 -60.60 14.50 122.77
C ALA A 1207 -61.41 13.86 123.95
N VAL A 1208 -62.18 12.79 123.66
CA VAL A 1208 -62.97 11.95 124.61
C VAL A 1208 -62.47 10.50 124.61
N ASN A 1209 -62.25 9.92 125.79
CA ASN A 1209 -61.51 8.66 126.00
C ASN A 1209 -62.34 7.50 126.62
N GLN A 1210 -63.66 7.40 126.29
CA GLN A 1210 -64.60 6.25 126.49
C GLN A 1210 -65.75 6.40 127.53
N ASN A 1211 -66.83 5.64 127.27
CA ASN A 1211 -68.25 5.70 127.71
C ASN A 1211 -68.61 4.80 128.92
N VAL A 1212 -69.87 4.90 129.40
CA VAL A 1212 -70.48 3.91 130.34
C VAL A 1212 -71.85 3.39 129.87
N THR A 1213 -72.03 2.08 130.06
CA THR A 1213 -72.82 1.12 129.27
C THR A 1213 -74.14 0.70 129.96
N CYS A 1214 -75.05 1.67 130.15
CA CYS A 1214 -76.40 1.56 130.77
C CYS A 1214 -76.49 1.84 132.28
N ASN A 1215 -77.65 2.37 132.66
CA ASN A 1215 -78.14 2.48 134.04
C ASN A 1215 -78.30 1.04 134.62
N GLY A 1216 -77.75 0.67 135.79
CA GLY A 1216 -77.29 1.48 136.92
C GLY A 1216 -75.80 1.41 137.27
N GLY A 1217 -75.02 2.29 136.63
CA GLY A 1217 -73.72 2.79 137.08
C GLY A 1217 -73.49 4.21 136.54
N SER A 1218 -72.61 5.01 137.15
CA SER A 1218 -72.44 6.44 136.87
C SER A 1218 -70.98 6.91 137.03
N ASP A 1219 -70.20 6.96 135.94
CA ASP A 1219 -68.76 7.32 135.99
C ASP A 1219 -68.08 7.99 134.74
N GLY A 1220 -68.75 8.82 133.92
CA GLY A 1220 -68.11 10.03 133.28
C GLY A 1220 -67.10 9.84 132.11
N ILE A 1221 -66.40 10.85 131.51
CA ILE A 1221 -66.31 12.36 131.50
C ILE A 1221 -65.35 12.83 130.33
N ILE A 1222 -65.33 14.13 129.94
CA ILE A 1222 -64.48 14.81 128.90
C ILE A 1222 -63.76 16.09 129.45
N GLU A 1223 -62.52 16.43 129.03
CA GLU A 1223 -61.82 17.73 129.31
C GLU A 1223 -60.71 18.15 128.26
N ILE A 1224 -60.40 19.46 128.11
CA ILE A 1224 -59.47 20.14 127.13
C ILE A 1224 -58.38 21.00 127.85
N THR A 1225 -57.11 21.03 127.38
CA THR A 1225 -56.09 22.04 127.81
C THR A 1225 -54.98 22.38 126.76
N ASN A 1226 -54.42 23.62 126.89
CA ASN A 1226 -53.20 24.25 126.30
C ASN A 1226 -53.30 25.03 124.97
N VAL A 1227 -53.18 26.37 125.06
CA VAL A 1227 -53.10 27.36 123.96
C VAL A 1227 -51.79 28.13 124.09
N LEU A 1228 -50.97 28.28 123.03
CA LEU A 1228 -50.00 29.38 122.79
C LEU A 1228 -49.36 29.25 121.38
N GLY A 1229 -49.11 30.37 120.70
CA GLY A 1229 -48.90 30.45 119.24
C GLY A 1229 -47.51 30.83 118.71
N GLY A 1230 -47.50 31.18 117.42
CA GLY A 1230 -46.36 31.63 116.59
C GLY A 1230 -46.66 31.39 115.13
#